data_AF-A0A7K7T617-F1
#
_entry.id   AF-A0A7K7T617-F1
#
_cell.length_a   1.000
_cell.length_b   1.000
_cell.length_c   1.000
_cell.angle_alpha   90.00
_cell.angle_beta   90.00
_cell.angle_gamma   90.00
#
_symmetry.space_group_name_H-M   'P 1'
#
loop_
_entity.id
_entity.type
_entity.pdbx_description
1 polymer ?
#
loop_
_entity_poly.entity_id
_entity_poly.type
_entity_poly.pdbx_seq_one_letter_code
_entity_poly.pdbx_strand_id
1 'polypeptide(L)'
;MQNGSLRVYPLQDDDLSANTMKEYWSFNVHDNDYGQIQGICSSYDDRFLITCGGDGNIFTFNILSPEGVPVEPKAKIPSPRSGLEKEKATEDIEDPDAYNIEEVKQKKESERIMKEAEAKKNKKREELIALRHDFVFLLQKNQELPKHMQLHRKEYEMDRRIFEELDRQRAQRIQLVQKELAWEHEKQLIGLQKLQNQFRDSLELTVVVHAIQSSHQISTYRLLTTSEKYSQDKEEVDSKWTVLKDKFTALKEAEKAEVKITTETGDMHREVRKPTARYIESKCEKVRRTVEKSDKIKAKIMKRKAQWYELYKSKPSNDCENPKDAEEIKEAQESIGCYRLKTASNYKLPEHEYMNTEKKVMQLASLEELIHRKKENMNKEIMSLRDLKISIIDEIKCLVQELKTIQATLDLSERLPLPLIPQLHPDEVPEKKFECSSDILLRFKEEQAKAKLQEQLEGSPSFRAFRHGFLPAPSVEEVDPVTQAAGVCPMDTASSVGTEQQQVFGMEKAEPTKMELEILKREKIKNLYLQETLIKKINMLVINFDAELRLLRHKKLKMDVQMKNADLRYITCCEELLILKELEKHENCLQEQIYTLITEQEAMQAELENYLAQMEDRKCEIVKLRECEKALYANFQASLGENNEFAHFLTKVLKKKIECVEKKEVGREADEEDEKEEKDDEDSDLKTDKEKSVSEDEVFDDSVCPNDCDEALFLNTIQLRQQRLHIEKALAEEKKGADDLSKKCDALTKKAKEVENNLDTTKRELEIFQWEKLQRLNELYVAVPLKLHQVQYLVNGEMPSDFSQALVFTNQSLEYLQKRIVDLRNEKIMQREIYKKAREQHKQLAQDKKEMEIEIRRLEKKCNDLMMEKFGRLVDFEAVQEHSVNIPMEEMKVKIMEKEYEHYLELKEWEDRIVELQQQLMKVTKENTSKLQQLNEFCREKHQLEIKLDSLTNDLGVEFQSTQTADTRERARLELRLMHMAHDTAFLKEEISRAARGGWTKEVAFLGRKGGSLFQQPSLQDCETPTESFPVLTP
;
A
#
# COMPACT_ATOMS: atom_id res chain seq x y z
N MET A 1 -80.24 20.52 107.94
CA MET A 1 -78.96 20.12 107.33
C MET A 1 -78.77 21.03 106.12
N GLN A 2 -77.64 21.70 105.99
CA GLN A 2 -77.36 22.63 104.87
C GLN A 2 -76.12 22.19 104.08
N ASN A 3 -75.11 21.70 104.79
CA ASN A 3 -74.10 20.78 104.28
C ASN A 3 -74.68 19.38 104.01
N GLY A 4 -74.10 18.66 103.04
CA GLY A 4 -74.46 17.29 102.62
C GLY A 4 -74.14 16.17 103.63
N SER A 5 -74.02 16.51 104.92
CA SER A 5 -73.66 15.59 106.01
C SER A 5 -74.89 14.93 106.64
N LEU A 6 -74.99 13.61 106.54
CA LEU A 6 -75.87 12.80 107.37
C LEU A 6 -75.30 12.71 108.79
N ARG A 7 -76.17 12.75 109.81
CA ARG A 7 -75.79 12.49 111.21
C ARG A 7 -76.78 11.55 111.87
N VAL A 8 -76.26 10.55 112.57
CA VAL A 8 -77.02 9.51 113.27
C VAL A 8 -76.61 9.52 114.75
N TYR A 9 -77.59 9.47 115.64
CA TYR A 9 -77.43 9.50 117.09
C TYR A 9 -78.05 8.22 117.67
N PRO A 10 -77.32 7.42 118.48
CA PRO A 10 -77.92 6.29 119.19
C PRO A 10 -78.77 6.82 120.35
N LEU A 11 -80.06 6.50 120.34
CA LEU A 11 -80.93 6.64 121.51
C LEU A 11 -80.96 5.30 122.26
N GLN A 12 -80.91 5.33 123.59
CA GLN A 12 -81.04 4.14 124.45
C GLN A 12 -82.32 4.15 125.28
N ASP A 13 -82.91 5.31 125.55
CA ASP A 13 -84.28 5.53 126.05
C ASP A 13 -84.78 6.89 125.52
N ASP A 14 -86.10 7.10 125.43
CA ASP A 14 -86.77 8.17 124.65
C ASP A 14 -86.64 9.62 125.17
N ASP A 15 -85.71 9.91 126.09
CA ASP A 15 -85.60 11.22 126.74
C ASP A 15 -84.76 12.22 125.91
N LEU A 16 -85.45 13.02 125.09
CA LEU A 16 -84.89 13.99 124.11
C LEU A 16 -84.20 15.24 124.72
N SER A 17 -83.44 15.07 125.81
CA SER A 17 -82.65 16.13 126.43
C SER A 17 -81.35 16.41 125.66
N ALA A 18 -80.99 17.69 125.51
CA ALA A 18 -79.79 18.10 124.77
C ALA A 18 -78.45 17.65 125.42
N ASN A 19 -78.47 17.15 126.66
CA ASN A 19 -77.26 16.66 127.34
C ASN A 19 -76.89 15.23 126.96
N THR A 20 -77.83 14.43 126.44
CA THR A 20 -77.64 13.01 126.12
C THR A 20 -76.99 12.80 124.74
N MET A 21 -77.25 13.69 123.77
CA MET A 21 -76.79 13.59 122.37
C MET A 21 -75.31 14.02 122.16
N LYS A 22 -74.38 13.39 122.89
CA LYS A 22 -72.93 13.68 122.77
C LYS A 22 -72.17 12.74 121.84
N GLU A 23 -72.58 11.48 121.78
CA GLU A 23 -72.03 10.51 120.82
C GLU A 23 -72.89 10.54 119.55
N TYR A 24 -72.25 10.74 118.39
CA TYR A 24 -72.91 10.76 117.10
C TYR A 24 -71.97 10.30 115.99
N TRP A 25 -72.53 9.61 115.00
CA TRP A 25 -71.82 9.28 113.77
C TRP A 25 -72.22 10.27 112.69
N SER A 26 -71.25 10.93 112.05
CA SER A 26 -71.49 11.87 110.96
C SER A 26 -70.73 11.47 109.71
N PHE A 27 -71.41 11.46 108.57
CA PHE A 27 -70.85 11.03 107.29
C PHE A 27 -71.31 11.98 106.18
N ASN A 28 -70.35 12.50 105.41
CA ASN A 28 -70.64 13.36 104.26
C ASN A 28 -70.98 12.45 103.07
N VAL A 29 -72.22 12.52 102.61
CA VAL A 29 -72.79 11.61 101.60
C VAL A 29 -73.03 12.33 100.29
N HIS A 30 -73.69 13.48 100.37
CA HIS A 30 -73.96 14.36 99.24
C HIS A 30 -72.93 15.48 99.22
N ASP A 31 -72.82 16.18 98.09
CA ASP A 31 -71.92 17.32 97.96
C ASP A 31 -72.18 18.39 99.06
N ASN A 32 -71.13 19.00 99.59
CA ASN A 32 -71.25 19.91 100.73
C ASN A 32 -71.76 21.29 100.34
N ASP A 33 -71.50 21.75 99.12
CA ASP A 33 -71.83 23.11 98.67
C ASP A 33 -73.17 23.17 97.90
N TYR A 34 -73.49 22.14 97.10
CA TYR A 34 -74.75 22.07 96.34
C TYR A 34 -75.63 20.86 96.70
N GLY A 35 -75.08 19.82 97.33
CA GLY A 35 -75.78 18.59 97.70
C GLY A 35 -76.52 18.65 99.03
N GLN A 36 -77.21 19.77 99.33
CA GLN A 36 -78.00 19.88 100.57
C GLN A 36 -79.02 18.73 100.65
N ILE A 37 -79.04 17.97 101.75
CA ILE A 37 -80.00 16.86 101.93
C ILE A 37 -81.43 17.42 102.02
N GLN A 38 -82.24 17.12 101.00
CA GLN A 38 -83.63 17.54 100.83
C GLN A 38 -84.59 16.63 101.61
N GLY A 39 -84.26 15.35 101.75
CA GLY A 39 -85.11 14.37 102.44
C GLY A 39 -84.35 13.15 102.93
N ILE A 40 -84.82 12.59 104.05
CA ILE A 40 -84.34 11.35 104.66
C ILE A 40 -85.57 10.52 105.04
N CYS A 41 -85.56 9.23 104.71
CA CYS A 41 -86.67 8.31 104.96
C CYS A 41 -86.14 6.88 105.17
N SER A 42 -86.76 6.05 106.03
CA SER A 42 -86.47 4.62 106.06
C SER A 42 -87.25 3.85 104.99
N SER A 43 -86.76 2.68 104.59
CA SER A 43 -87.55 1.70 103.83
C SER A 43 -88.68 1.16 104.69
N TYR A 44 -89.74 0.63 104.08
CA TYR A 44 -90.93 0.12 104.78
C TYR A 44 -90.64 -1.07 105.74
N ASP A 45 -89.48 -1.69 105.63
CA ASP A 45 -88.98 -2.75 106.51
C ASP A 45 -87.91 -2.25 107.52
N ASP A 46 -87.69 -0.94 107.60
CA ASP A 46 -86.71 -0.20 108.42
C ASP A 46 -85.24 -0.67 108.29
N ARG A 47 -84.92 -1.43 107.24
CA ARG A 47 -83.56 -1.95 107.01
C ARG A 47 -82.64 -0.92 106.35
N PHE A 48 -83.19 -0.07 105.48
CA PHE A 48 -82.41 0.89 104.69
C PHE A 48 -82.79 2.32 105.00
N LEU A 49 -81.82 3.17 105.30
CA LEU A 49 -81.98 4.62 105.29
C LEU A 49 -81.76 5.15 103.88
N ILE A 50 -82.70 5.93 103.36
CA ILE A 50 -82.65 6.55 102.05
C ILE A 50 -82.44 8.06 102.24
N THR A 51 -81.40 8.62 101.61
CA THR A 51 -81.11 10.06 101.62
C THR A 51 -81.18 10.63 100.20
N CYS A 52 -81.84 11.77 100.03
CA CYS A 52 -81.99 12.48 98.76
C CYS A 52 -81.39 13.89 98.88
N GLY A 53 -80.51 14.26 97.95
CA GLY A 53 -79.78 15.52 97.97
C GLY A 53 -80.17 16.47 96.84
N GLY A 54 -79.87 17.76 97.04
CA GLY A 54 -80.00 18.81 96.02
C GLY A 54 -79.07 18.63 94.81
N ASP A 55 -78.10 17.72 94.92
CA ASP A 55 -77.24 17.24 93.82
C ASP A 55 -77.96 16.28 92.87
N GLY A 56 -79.21 15.90 93.17
CA GLY A 56 -80.02 14.97 92.39
C GLY A 56 -79.71 13.49 92.66
N ASN A 57 -78.78 13.19 93.56
CA ASN A 57 -78.43 11.83 93.94
C ASN A 57 -79.37 11.30 95.04
N ILE A 58 -79.62 10.00 95.01
CA ILE A 58 -80.34 9.27 96.06
C ILE A 58 -79.46 8.10 96.49
N PHE A 59 -79.05 8.08 97.76
CA PHE A 59 -78.23 7.01 98.33
C PHE A 59 -79.04 6.17 99.33
N THR A 60 -78.71 4.89 99.41
CA THR A 60 -79.35 3.93 100.32
C THR A 60 -78.31 3.24 101.20
N PHE A 61 -78.56 3.22 102.51
CA PHE A 61 -77.65 2.70 103.52
C PHE A 61 -78.33 1.61 104.33
N ASN A 62 -77.78 0.40 104.36
CA ASN A 62 -78.27 -0.63 105.28
C ASN A 62 -77.86 -0.24 106.72
N ILE A 63 -78.83 -0.15 107.63
CA ILE A 63 -78.61 0.27 109.03
C ILE A 63 -78.35 -0.94 109.94
N LEU A 64 -78.76 -2.14 109.54
CA LEU A 64 -78.72 -3.34 110.39
C LEU A 64 -77.41 -4.14 110.24
N SER A 65 -76.95 -4.73 111.35
CA SER A 65 -75.82 -5.68 111.37
C SER A 65 -76.08 -6.84 110.38
N PRO A 66 -75.08 -7.30 109.61
CA PRO A 66 -75.27 -8.24 108.48
C PRO A 66 -75.65 -9.69 108.87
N GLU A 67 -76.06 -9.95 110.11
CA GLU A 67 -76.28 -11.28 110.67
C GLU A 67 -77.75 -11.75 110.58
N GLY A 68 -78.61 -11.07 109.79
CA GLY A 68 -80.07 -11.25 109.83
C GLY A 68 -80.87 -11.08 108.53
N VAL A 69 -80.40 -11.58 107.37
CA VAL A 69 -81.20 -11.65 106.12
C VAL A 69 -81.04 -13.02 105.42
N PRO A 70 -82.12 -13.65 104.88
CA PRO A 70 -82.03 -14.98 104.24
C PRO A 70 -81.18 -15.06 102.97
N VAL A 71 -80.79 -16.28 102.60
CA VAL A 71 -79.87 -16.59 101.50
C VAL A 71 -80.60 -16.98 100.21
N GLU A 72 -80.19 -16.40 99.09
CA GLU A 72 -80.37 -16.98 97.75
C GLU A 72 -79.04 -16.97 96.95
N PRO A 73 -78.88 -17.82 95.91
CA PRO A 73 -77.59 -18.45 95.63
C PRO A 73 -76.64 -17.64 94.74
N LYS A 74 -75.37 -17.53 95.18
CA LYS A 74 -74.27 -16.98 94.37
C LYS A 74 -73.58 -18.04 93.51
N ALA A 75 -73.25 -17.68 92.27
CA ALA A 75 -72.29 -18.41 91.46
C ALA A 75 -70.87 -18.35 92.09
N LYS A 76 -70.04 -19.38 91.88
CA LYS A 76 -68.67 -19.42 92.42
C LYS A 76 -67.74 -18.46 91.67
N ILE A 77 -67.34 -17.39 92.33
CA ILE A 77 -66.16 -16.59 91.98
C ILE A 77 -65.00 -17.08 92.88
N PRO A 78 -63.81 -17.38 92.34
CA PRO A 78 -62.66 -17.79 93.15
C PRO A 78 -62.08 -16.61 93.96
N SER A 79 -61.52 -16.90 95.13
CA SER A 79 -60.96 -15.90 96.04
C SER A 79 -59.80 -15.09 95.42
N PRO A 80 -59.67 -13.78 95.72
CA PRO A 80 -58.44 -13.04 95.46
C PRO A 80 -57.25 -13.68 96.19
N ARG A 81 -56.07 -13.70 95.57
CA ARG A 81 -54.82 -14.10 96.24
C ARG A 81 -54.42 -13.05 97.27
N SER A 82 -54.43 -13.40 98.55
CA SER A 82 -53.69 -12.66 99.58
C SER A 82 -52.19 -12.98 99.48
N GLY A 83 -51.35 -11.97 99.22
CA GLY A 83 -49.89 -12.16 99.11
C GLY A 83 -49.08 -11.14 98.30
N LEU A 84 -49.72 -10.16 97.65
CA LEU A 84 -49.05 -9.24 96.71
C LEU A 84 -47.95 -8.33 97.31
N GLU A 85 -47.86 -8.20 98.64
CA GLU A 85 -46.81 -7.41 99.32
C GLU A 85 -45.41 -8.07 99.31
N LYS A 86 -45.24 -9.21 98.63
CA LYS A 86 -43.97 -9.97 98.58
C LYS A 86 -43.51 -10.39 97.18
N GLU A 87 -44.19 -9.96 96.12
CA GLU A 87 -43.67 -10.13 94.76
C GLU A 87 -42.65 -9.00 94.49
N LYS A 88 -41.45 -9.36 94.01
CA LYS A 88 -40.45 -8.36 93.56
C LYS A 88 -41.02 -7.60 92.37
N ALA A 89 -40.67 -6.32 92.24
CA ALA A 89 -40.82 -5.61 90.98
C ALA A 89 -40.11 -6.38 89.86
N THR A 90 -40.78 -6.54 88.72
CA THR A 90 -40.19 -7.14 87.52
C THR A 90 -39.11 -6.22 86.97
N GLU A 91 -37.96 -6.80 86.64
CA GLU A 91 -36.89 -6.12 85.93
C GLU A 91 -37.33 -5.81 84.48
N ASP A 92 -36.94 -4.66 83.93
CA ASP A 92 -37.30 -4.25 82.56
C ASP A 92 -36.63 -5.15 81.51
N ILE A 93 -37.23 -5.21 80.31
CA ILE A 93 -36.76 -6.07 79.22
C ILE A 93 -35.63 -5.37 78.47
N GLU A 94 -34.39 -5.84 78.65
CA GLU A 94 -33.19 -5.31 77.97
C GLU A 94 -32.96 -5.85 76.55
N ASP A 95 -33.81 -6.76 76.05
CA ASP A 95 -33.70 -7.37 74.72
C ASP A 95 -34.25 -6.42 73.62
N PRO A 96 -33.43 -5.95 72.67
CA PRO A 96 -33.85 -4.98 71.66
C PRO A 96 -34.79 -5.54 70.57
N ASP A 97 -34.90 -6.87 70.42
CA ASP A 97 -35.86 -7.52 69.50
C ASP A 97 -37.19 -7.88 70.21
N ALA A 98 -37.31 -7.63 71.51
CA ALA A 98 -38.54 -7.87 72.25
C ALA A 98 -39.58 -6.78 71.99
N TYR A 99 -40.71 -7.16 71.38
CA TYR A 99 -41.86 -6.28 71.14
C TYR A 99 -42.26 -5.49 72.40
N ASN A 100 -42.41 -4.17 72.25
CA ASN A 100 -42.89 -3.29 73.31
C ASN A 100 -44.29 -3.75 73.80
N ILE A 101 -44.62 -3.53 75.06
CA ILE A 101 -45.92 -3.87 75.66
C ILE A 101 -47.10 -3.30 74.82
N GLU A 102 -46.92 -2.13 74.22
CA GLU A 102 -47.92 -1.56 73.29
C GLU A 102 -47.99 -2.32 71.95
N GLU A 103 -46.87 -2.77 71.40
CA GLU A 103 -46.83 -3.57 70.16
C GLU A 103 -47.40 -4.97 70.38
N VAL A 104 -47.09 -5.62 71.51
CA VAL A 104 -47.72 -6.88 71.94
C VAL A 104 -49.23 -6.70 72.06
N LYS A 105 -49.69 -5.57 72.60
CA LYS A 105 -51.13 -5.24 72.71
C LYS A 105 -51.77 -4.98 71.34
N GLN A 106 -51.12 -4.22 70.45
CA GLN A 106 -51.59 -3.99 69.08
C GLN A 106 -51.62 -5.28 68.24
N LYS A 107 -50.58 -6.11 68.35
CA LYS A 107 -50.47 -7.41 67.69
C LYS A 107 -51.54 -8.39 68.21
N LYS A 108 -51.77 -8.45 69.51
CA LYS A 108 -52.84 -9.25 70.11
C LYS A 108 -54.24 -8.77 69.72
N GLU A 109 -54.43 -7.46 69.54
CA GLU A 109 -55.68 -6.89 69.00
C GLU A 109 -55.84 -7.23 67.52
N SER A 110 -54.79 -7.12 66.69
CA SER A 110 -54.84 -7.48 65.27
C SER A 110 -55.03 -8.98 65.06
N GLU A 111 -54.45 -9.83 65.92
CA GLU A 111 -54.71 -11.27 66.00
C GLU A 111 -56.15 -11.57 66.41
N ARG A 112 -56.75 -10.81 67.35
CA ARG A 112 -58.18 -10.96 67.67
C ARG A 112 -59.06 -10.56 66.48
N ILE A 113 -58.77 -9.43 65.84
CA ILE A 113 -59.48 -8.95 64.64
C ILE A 113 -59.36 -9.96 63.49
N MET A 114 -58.17 -10.51 63.26
CA MET A 114 -57.93 -11.56 62.28
C MET A 114 -58.70 -12.84 62.61
N LYS A 115 -58.67 -13.30 63.87
CA LYS A 115 -59.42 -14.48 64.33
C LYS A 115 -60.93 -14.29 64.24
N GLU A 116 -61.45 -13.09 64.54
CA GLU A 116 -62.84 -12.73 64.32
C GLU A 116 -63.21 -12.69 62.82
N ALA A 117 -62.33 -12.15 61.97
CA ALA A 117 -62.50 -12.12 60.53
C ALA A 117 -62.45 -13.54 59.92
N GLU A 118 -61.61 -14.42 60.44
CA GLU A 118 -61.53 -15.83 60.07
C GLU A 118 -62.73 -16.62 60.56
N ALA A 119 -63.24 -16.39 61.78
CA ALA A 119 -64.50 -16.96 62.23
C ALA A 119 -65.67 -16.53 61.33
N LYS A 120 -65.73 -15.24 60.94
CA LYS A 120 -66.72 -14.71 59.97
C LYS A 120 -66.54 -15.35 58.58
N LYS A 121 -65.31 -15.54 58.10
CA LYS A 121 -65.00 -16.25 56.84
C LYS A 121 -65.38 -17.74 56.90
N ASN A 122 -65.13 -18.42 58.01
CA ASN A 122 -65.44 -19.84 58.20
C ASN A 122 -66.94 -20.07 58.26
N LYS A 123 -67.69 -19.26 59.02
CA LYS A 123 -69.15 -19.28 58.95
C LYS A 123 -69.68 -19.05 57.52
N LYS A 124 -69.08 -18.11 56.76
CA LYS A 124 -69.44 -17.90 55.35
C LYS A 124 -69.02 -19.04 54.42
N ARG A 125 -67.97 -19.81 54.76
CA ARG A 125 -67.59 -21.05 54.07
C ARG A 125 -68.57 -22.17 54.36
N GLU A 126 -69.01 -22.33 55.61
CA GLU A 126 -70.04 -23.29 56.02
C GLU A 126 -71.38 -23.01 55.32
N GLU A 127 -71.83 -21.76 55.31
CA GLU A 127 -73.01 -21.31 54.55
C GLU A 127 -72.86 -21.61 53.03
N LEU A 128 -71.67 -21.37 52.44
CA LEU A 128 -71.39 -21.71 51.04
C LEU A 128 -71.31 -23.23 50.77
N ILE A 129 -70.90 -24.04 51.75
CA ILE A 129 -70.86 -25.50 51.65
C ILE A 129 -72.28 -26.07 51.68
N ALA A 130 -73.14 -25.57 52.58
CA ALA A 130 -74.56 -25.91 52.59
C ALA A 130 -75.22 -25.57 51.25
N LEU A 131 -75.11 -24.32 50.79
CA LEU A 131 -75.66 -23.89 49.49
C LEU A 131 -75.12 -24.67 48.28
N ARG A 132 -73.88 -25.17 48.35
CA ARG A 132 -73.31 -26.06 47.33
C ARG A 132 -73.91 -27.47 47.39
N HIS A 133 -74.14 -28.02 48.56
CA HIS A 133 -74.85 -29.29 48.71
C HIS A 133 -76.30 -29.17 48.23
N ASP A 134 -77.00 -28.09 48.57
CA ASP A 134 -78.35 -27.81 48.09
C ASP A 134 -78.39 -27.69 46.55
N PHE A 135 -77.42 -26.99 45.94
CA PHE A 135 -77.32 -26.86 44.48
C PHE A 135 -76.95 -28.18 43.78
N VAL A 136 -76.06 -29.00 44.36
CA VAL A 136 -75.76 -30.34 43.84
C VAL A 136 -76.97 -31.26 43.96
N PHE A 137 -77.72 -31.19 45.06
CA PHE A 137 -78.97 -31.91 45.24
C PHE A 137 -80.04 -31.49 44.22
N LEU A 138 -80.17 -30.18 43.94
CA LEU A 138 -81.04 -29.68 42.87
C LEU A 138 -80.63 -30.16 41.48
N LEU A 139 -79.32 -30.19 41.18
CA LEU A 139 -78.81 -30.76 39.92
C LEU A 139 -79.09 -32.26 39.81
N GLN A 140 -78.95 -33.02 40.90
CA GLN A 140 -79.25 -34.45 40.94
C GLN A 140 -80.75 -34.71 40.75
N LYS A 141 -81.61 -33.95 41.45
CA LYS A 141 -83.08 -34.01 41.27
C LYS A 141 -83.51 -33.65 39.85
N ASN A 142 -82.80 -32.72 39.19
CA ASN A 142 -83.04 -32.40 37.79
C ASN A 142 -82.60 -33.54 36.84
N GLN A 143 -81.52 -34.25 37.13
CA GLN A 143 -81.08 -35.42 36.36
C GLN A 143 -82.04 -36.62 36.52
N GLU A 144 -82.77 -36.72 37.63
CA GLU A 144 -83.82 -37.73 37.84
C GLU A 144 -85.09 -37.47 36.98
N LEU A 145 -85.29 -36.26 36.44
CA LEU A 145 -86.44 -35.93 35.61
C LEU A 145 -86.32 -36.49 34.17
N PRO A 146 -87.44 -36.77 33.48
CA PRO A 146 -87.42 -37.12 32.06
C PRO A 146 -86.76 -36.04 31.20
N LYS A 147 -86.00 -36.42 30.17
CA LYS A 147 -85.17 -35.51 29.34
C LYS A 147 -85.86 -34.25 28.78
N HIS A 148 -87.19 -34.24 28.63
CA HIS A 148 -87.96 -33.09 28.14
C HIS A 148 -88.47 -32.16 29.26
N MET A 149 -88.21 -32.49 30.53
CA MET A 149 -88.47 -31.70 31.74
C MET A 149 -87.18 -31.32 32.49
N GLN A 150 -86.00 -31.74 32.00
CA GLN A 150 -84.73 -31.37 32.60
C GLN A 150 -84.40 -29.92 32.27
N LEU A 151 -84.21 -29.08 33.29
CA LEU A 151 -83.75 -27.70 33.13
C LEU A 151 -82.30 -27.68 32.61
N HIS A 152 -82.04 -26.85 31.61
CA HIS A 152 -80.69 -26.62 31.09
C HIS A 152 -79.88 -25.74 32.05
N ARG A 153 -78.55 -25.88 32.05
CA ARG A 153 -77.66 -25.10 32.97
C ARG A 153 -77.88 -23.58 32.92
N LYS A 154 -78.24 -23.05 31.75
CA LYS A 154 -78.54 -21.61 31.53
C LYS A 154 -79.78 -21.12 32.28
N GLU A 155 -80.68 -22.01 32.67
CA GLU A 155 -81.94 -21.68 33.37
C GLU A 155 -81.73 -21.58 34.89
N TYR A 156 -80.57 -22.01 35.39
CA TYR A 156 -80.11 -21.77 36.76
C TYR A 156 -79.35 -20.43 36.91
N GLU A 157 -79.10 -19.70 35.81
CA GLU A 157 -78.37 -18.43 35.81
C GLU A 157 -79.32 -17.26 36.14
N MET A 158 -79.59 -17.04 37.43
CA MET A 158 -80.61 -16.08 37.93
C MET A 158 -80.51 -14.65 37.37
N ASP A 159 -79.29 -14.13 37.17
CA ASP A 159 -79.06 -12.91 36.40
C ASP A 159 -77.64 -12.94 35.78
N ARG A 160 -77.59 -12.95 34.45
CA ARG A 160 -76.35 -12.93 33.67
C ARG A 160 -75.44 -11.74 33.99
N ARG A 161 -75.99 -10.60 34.38
CA ARG A 161 -75.22 -9.39 34.76
C ARG A 161 -74.35 -9.63 35.99
N ILE A 162 -74.73 -10.54 36.88
CA ILE A 162 -73.91 -10.91 38.04
C ILE A 162 -72.67 -11.69 37.59
N PHE A 163 -72.79 -12.58 36.61
CA PHE A 163 -71.64 -13.29 36.04
C PHE A 163 -70.72 -12.36 35.25
N GLU A 164 -71.28 -11.48 34.41
CA GLU A 164 -70.50 -10.49 33.66
C GLU A 164 -69.78 -9.50 34.60
N GLU A 165 -70.38 -9.11 35.72
CA GLU A 165 -69.73 -8.31 36.76
C GLU A 165 -68.64 -9.10 37.52
N LEU A 166 -68.89 -10.37 37.86
CA LEU A 166 -67.89 -11.23 38.49
C LEU A 166 -66.69 -11.48 37.58
N ASP A 167 -66.90 -11.65 36.28
CA ASP A 167 -65.82 -11.78 35.29
C ASP A 167 -65.10 -10.44 35.05
N ARG A 168 -65.80 -9.30 35.08
CA ARG A 168 -65.17 -7.97 35.09
C ARG A 168 -64.27 -7.79 36.31
N GLN A 169 -64.75 -8.15 37.50
CA GLN A 169 -63.95 -8.09 38.74
C GLN A 169 -62.79 -9.10 38.74
N ARG A 170 -62.99 -10.31 38.17
CA ARG A 170 -61.93 -11.31 37.98
C ARG A 170 -60.85 -10.76 37.04
N ALA A 171 -61.22 -10.18 35.90
CA ALA A 171 -60.30 -9.56 34.96
C ALA A 171 -59.54 -8.38 35.57
N GLN A 172 -60.23 -7.51 36.33
CA GLN A 172 -59.58 -6.40 37.06
C GLN A 172 -58.58 -6.90 38.11
N ARG A 173 -58.90 -7.95 38.86
CA ARG A 173 -57.97 -8.57 39.83
C ARG A 173 -56.78 -9.23 39.13
N ILE A 174 -57.00 -9.89 37.99
CA ILE A 174 -55.91 -10.45 37.16
C ILE A 174 -55.01 -9.33 36.64
N GLN A 175 -55.56 -8.22 36.15
CA GLN A 175 -54.78 -7.05 35.71
C GLN A 175 -54.02 -6.37 36.85
N LEU A 176 -54.59 -6.34 38.07
CA LEU A 176 -53.90 -5.82 39.26
C LEU A 176 -52.69 -6.70 39.59
N VAL A 177 -52.90 -8.02 39.72
CA VAL A 177 -51.83 -9.00 39.98
C VAL A 177 -50.78 -9.01 38.85
N GLN A 178 -51.19 -8.84 37.59
CA GLN A 178 -50.26 -8.68 36.46
C GLN A 178 -49.41 -7.41 36.56
N LYS A 179 -49.93 -6.31 37.12
CA LYS A 179 -49.16 -5.07 37.36
C LYS A 179 -48.23 -5.21 38.56
N GLU A 180 -48.68 -5.84 39.64
CA GLU A 180 -47.88 -6.12 40.83
C GLU A 180 -46.69 -7.05 40.49
N LEU A 181 -46.96 -8.12 39.74
CA LEU A 181 -45.94 -9.08 39.29
C LEU A 181 -45.20 -8.65 38.02
N ALA A 182 -45.50 -7.50 37.40
CA ALA A 182 -44.91 -7.08 36.13
C ALA A 182 -43.38 -7.00 36.20
N TRP A 183 -42.85 -6.42 37.29
CA TRP A 183 -41.41 -6.31 37.50
C TRP A 183 -40.75 -7.67 37.77
N GLU A 184 -41.42 -8.56 38.51
CA GLU A 184 -40.89 -9.92 38.74
C GLU A 184 -40.87 -10.73 37.45
N HIS A 185 -41.96 -10.67 36.66
CA HIS A 185 -42.03 -11.29 35.34
C HIS A 185 -40.92 -10.79 34.44
N GLU A 186 -40.74 -9.48 34.30
CA GLU A 186 -39.72 -8.88 33.44
C GLU A 186 -38.30 -9.22 33.91
N LYS A 187 -38.05 -9.21 35.22
CA LYS A 187 -36.78 -9.63 35.82
C LYS A 187 -36.46 -11.10 35.51
N GLN A 188 -37.44 -12.00 35.61
CA GLN A 188 -37.25 -13.42 35.28
C GLN A 188 -37.13 -13.64 33.77
N LEU A 189 -37.85 -12.89 32.94
CA LEU A 189 -37.77 -12.94 31.48
C LEU A 189 -36.39 -12.48 30.98
N ILE A 190 -35.88 -11.34 31.47
CA ILE A 190 -34.52 -10.86 31.17
C ILE A 190 -33.47 -11.83 31.72
N GLY A 191 -33.70 -12.46 32.88
CA GLY A 191 -32.83 -13.50 33.43
C GLY A 191 -32.76 -14.74 32.52
N LEU A 192 -33.91 -15.24 32.07
CA LEU A 192 -34.04 -16.35 31.13
C LEU A 192 -33.43 -16.03 29.78
N GLN A 193 -33.64 -14.82 29.26
CA GLN A 193 -33.01 -14.36 28.02
C GLN A 193 -31.48 -14.33 28.15
N LYS A 194 -30.92 -13.77 29.23
CA LYS A 194 -29.46 -13.76 29.46
C LYS A 194 -28.88 -15.18 29.50
N LEU A 195 -29.59 -16.15 30.10
CA LEU A 195 -29.19 -17.55 30.08
C LEU A 195 -29.28 -18.18 28.69
N GLN A 196 -30.31 -17.86 27.88
CA GLN A 196 -30.42 -18.32 26.50
C GLN A 196 -29.30 -17.73 25.62
N ASN A 197 -29.09 -16.41 25.63
CA ASN A 197 -28.01 -15.75 24.90
C ASN A 197 -26.62 -16.32 25.24
N GLN A 198 -26.38 -16.69 26.50
CA GLN A 198 -25.08 -17.24 26.94
C GLN A 198 -24.87 -18.72 26.58
N PHE A 199 -25.90 -19.56 26.74
CA PHE A 199 -25.75 -21.04 26.68
C PHE A 199 -26.44 -21.71 25.49
N ARG A 200 -27.35 -21.03 24.79
CA ARG A 200 -28.14 -21.56 23.66
C ARG A 200 -27.74 -20.94 22.33
N ASP A 201 -27.80 -19.62 22.23
CA ASP A 201 -27.84 -18.94 20.92
C ASP A 201 -26.51 -19.00 20.15
N SER A 202 -25.42 -19.35 20.84
CA SER A 202 -24.11 -19.66 20.28
C SER A 202 -24.00 -21.05 19.62
N LEU A 203 -25.03 -21.90 19.73
CA LEU A 203 -24.99 -23.31 19.31
C LEU A 203 -26.22 -23.71 18.48
N GLU A 204 -25.99 -24.29 17.30
CA GLU A 204 -27.06 -25.01 16.59
C GLU A 204 -27.46 -26.26 17.39
N LEU A 205 -28.76 -26.38 17.73
CA LEU A 205 -29.31 -27.56 18.37
C LEU A 205 -29.17 -28.78 17.44
N THR A 206 -28.63 -29.88 17.97
CA THR A 206 -28.53 -31.13 17.20
C THR A 206 -29.89 -31.80 17.11
N VAL A 207 -30.38 -31.97 15.88
CA VAL A 207 -31.66 -32.63 15.56
C VAL A 207 -31.36 -34.03 15.05
N VAL A 208 -32.13 -35.04 15.49
CA VAL A 208 -31.99 -36.44 15.06
C VAL A 208 -33.29 -36.92 14.44
N VAL A 209 -33.30 -37.08 13.11
CA VAL A 209 -34.47 -37.57 12.35
C VAL A 209 -34.42 -39.09 12.26
N HIS A 210 -35.50 -39.74 12.69
CA HIS A 210 -35.70 -41.18 12.64
C HIS A 210 -36.64 -41.54 11.48
N ALA A 211 -36.44 -42.72 10.91
CA ALA A 211 -37.38 -43.33 9.98
C ALA A 211 -38.72 -43.66 10.68
N ILE A 212 -39.73 -44.00 9.89
CA ILE A 212 -41.09 -44.29 10.36
C ILE A 212 -41.29 -45.80 10.55
N GLN A 213 -40.67 -46.65 9.71
CA GLN A 213 -40.78 -48.11 9.81
C GLN A 213 -39.47 -48.81 10.19
N SER A 214 -38.31 -48.22 9.88
CA SER A 214 -37.00 -48.82 10.15
C SER A 214 -36.23 -48.08 11.25
N SER A 215 -35.32 -48.79 11.93
CA SER A 215 -34.45 -48.26 12.99
C SER A 215 -33.31 -47.35 12.47
N HIS A 216 -33.52 -46.68 11.33
CA HIS A 216 -32.55 -45.77 10.75
C HIS A 216 -32.73 -44.37 11.31
N GLN A 217 -31.63 -43.74 11.69
CA GLN A 217 -31.59 -42.35 12.17
C GLN A 217 -30.49 -41.57 11.47
N ILE A 218 -30.68 -40.25 11.38
CA ILE A 218 -29.72 -39.29 10.81
C ILE A 218 -29.71 -38.00 11.66
N SER A 219 -28.54 -37.57 12.08
CA SER A 219 -28.33 -36.37 12.90
C SER A 219 -27.80 -35.19 12.10
N THR A 220 -28.13 -33.96 12.49
CA THR A 220 -27.38 -32.77 12.04
C THR A 220 -25.93 -32.79 12.58
N TYR A 221 -25.05 -32.00 11.99
CA TYR A 221 -23.77 -31.64 12.59
C TYR A 221 -24.00 -30.54 13.64
N ARG A 222 -23.30 -30.62 14.77
CA ARG A 222 -23.25 -29.51 15.71
C ARG A 222 -22.37 -28.40 15.13
N LEU A 223 -22.93 -27.20 14.97
CA LEU A 223 -22.24 -25.99 14.57
C LEU A 223 -22.28 -24.94 15.69
N LEU A 224 -21.30 -24.05 15.68
CA LEU A 224 -21.32 -22.79 16.42
C LEU A 224 -21.97 -21.75 15.51
N THR A 225 -22.88 -20.94 16.04
CA THR A 225 -23.48 -19.85 15.27
C THR A 225 -22.39 -18.85 14.88
N THR A 226 -22.10 -18.69 13.58
CA THR A 226 -21.11 -17.71 13.11
C THR A 226 -21.49 -16.31 13.54
N SER A 227 -20.71 -15.73 14.45
CA SER A 227 -20.91 -14.36 14.92
C SER A 227 -20.75 -13.37 13.76
N GLU A 228 -21.61 -12.35 13.70
CA GLU A 228 -21.60 -11.31 12.66
C GLU A 228 -20.21 -10.67 12.48
N LYS A 229 -19.42 -10.58 13.55
CA LYS A 229 -18.03 -10.09 13.52
C LYS A 229 -17.11 -10.92 12.63
N TYR A 230 -17.21 -12.25 12.69
CA TYR A 230 -16.40 -13.14 11.85
C TYR A 230 -16.71 -12.96 10.37
N SER A 231 -17.97 -12.64 10.03
CA SER A 231 -18.35 -12.29 8.66
C SER A 231 -17.78 -10.94 8.22
N GLN A 232 -17.72 -9.95 9.12
CA GLN A 232 -17.16 -8.62 8.84
C GLN A 232 -15.63 -8.65 8.69
N ASP A 233 -14.93 -9.29 9.64
CA ASP A 233 -13.46 -9.46 9.60
C ASP A 233 -13.02 -10.17 8.30
N LYS A 234 -13.85 -11.10 7.80
CA LYS A 234 -13.64 -11.83 6.55
C LYS A 234 -13.80 -10.97 5.29
N GLU A 235 -14.83 -10.12 5.21
CA GLU A 235 -15.04 -9.24 4.05
C GLU A 235 -13.85 -8.27 3.84
N GLU A 236 -13.23 -7.79 4.93
CA GLU A 236 -11.97 -7.05 4.83
C GLU A 236 -10.81 -7.89 4.26
N VAL A 237 -10.70 -9.17 4.67
CA VAL A 237 -9.61 -10.06 4.26
C VAL A 237 -9.72 -10.45 2.78
N ASP A 238 -10.91 -10.83 2.31
CA ASP A 238 -11.16 -11.12 0.89
C ASP A 238 -10.92 -9.86 0.02
N SER A 239 -11.26 -8.66 0.53
CA SER A 239 -11.01 -7.38 -0.15
C SER A 239 -9.52 -7.00 -0.23
N LYS A 240 -8.71 -7.37 0.77
CA LYS A 240 -7.25 -7.15 0.74
C LYS A 240 -6.58 -8.07 -0.28
N TRP A 241 -7.09 -9.29 -0.46
CA TRP A 241 -6.57 -10.28 -1.42
C TRP A 241 -6.78 -9.89 -2.89
N THR A 242 -7.96 -9.37 -3.26
CA THR A 242 -8.22 -8.90 -4.64
C THR A 242 -7.31 -7.73 -5.03
N VAL A 243 -7.21 -6.71 -4.15
CA VAL A 243 -6.36 -5.53 -4.38
C VAL A 243 -4.87 -5.88 -4.54
N LEU A 244 -4.36 -6.89 -3.83
CA LEU A 244 -2.99 -7.38 -4.01
C LEU A 244 -2.77 -8.02 -5.39
N LYS A 245 -3.77 -8.78 -5.87
CA LYS A 245 -3.71 -9.48 -7.15
C LYS A 245 -3.70 -8.51 -8.34
N ASP A 246 -4.56 -7.50 -8.30
CA ASP A 246 -4.73 -6.54 -9.40
C ASP A 246 -3.51 -5.59 -9.56
N LYS A 247 -2.86 -5.24 -8.43
CA LYS A 247 -1.56 -4.53 -8.44
C LYS A 247 -0.46 -5.32 -9.17
N PHE A 248 -0.42 -6.64 -8.99
CA PHE A 248 0.59 -7.51 -9.60
C PHE A 248 0.43 -7.64 -11.13
N THR A 249 -0.79 -7.42 -11.66
CA THR A 249 -1.03 -7.33 -13.10
C THR A 249 -0.64 -5.96 -13.68
N ALA A 250 -0.91 -4.86 -12.96
CA ALA A 250 -0.66 -3.51 -13.47
C ALA A 250 0.83 -3.22 -13.79
N LEU A 251 1.77 -3.74 -12.99
CA LEU A 251 3.21 -3.55 -13.25
C LEU A 251 3.64 -4.11 -14.63
N LYS A 252 3.03 -5.20 -15.11
CA LYS A 252 3.42 -5.89 -16.37
C LYS A 252 3.00 -5.18 -17.66
N GLU A 253 2.23 -4.09 -17.54
CA GLU A 253 1.71 -3.33 -18.68
C GLU A 253 2.44 -1.99 -18.87
N ALA A 254 3.10 -1.46 -17.83
CA ALA A 254 3.85 -0.20 -17.88
C ALA A 254 5.14 -0.27 -18.72
N GLU A 255 5.84 -1.41 -18.72
CA GLU A 255 7.18 -1.58 -19.32
C GLU A 255 7.24 -1.54 -20.87
N LYS A 256 6.11 -1.31 -21.55
CA LYS A 256 5.97 -1.57 -23.00
C LYS A 256 5.66 -0.36 -23.88
N ALA A 257 5.68 0.86 -23.32
CA ALA A 257 4.96 2.00 -23.89
C ALA A 257 5.77 3.29 -24.16
N GLU A 258 7.06 3.20 -24.48
CA GLU A 258 7.87 4.38 -24.88
C GLU A 258 8.61 4.22 -26.25
N VAL A 259 9.11 5.37 -26.74
CA VAL A 259 9.91 5.60 -27.98
C VAL A 259 9.15 5.70 -29.32
N LYS A 260 8.92 6.95 -29.78
CA LYS A 260 9.17 7.47 -31.17
C LYS A 260 8.64 8.90 -31.42
N ILE A 261 9.51 9.90 -31.56
CA ILE A 261 9.26 11.20 -32.23
C ILE A 261 10.57 11.74 -32.83
N THR A 262 10.56 12.27 -34.07
CA THR A 262 11.46 13.32 -34.66
C THR A 262 11.08 13.56 -36.14
N THR A 263 10.43 14.67 -36.53
CA THR A 263 10.94 16.02 -36.96
C THR A 263 11.44 16.15 -38.41
N GLU A 264 10.97 17.19 -39.11
CA GLU A 264 11.40 17.63 -40.46
C GLU A 264 11.85 19.11 -40.44
N THR A 265 12.69 19.54 -41.40
CA THR A 265 13.09 20.95 -41.63
C THR A 265 13.36 21.24 -43.11
N GLY A 266 13.11 22.48 -43.57
CA GLY A 266 13.31 22.94 -44.97
C GLY A 266 14.41 23.99 -45.17
N ASP A 267 14.63 24.42 -46.42
CA ASP A 267 15.81 25.20 -46.89
C ASP A 267 15.42 26.33 -47.90
N MET A 268 16.23 27.39 -48.05
CA MET A 268 15.95 28.58 -48.90
C MET A 268 17.19 29.31 -49.48
N HIS A 269 16.98 30.03 -50.60
CA HIS A 269 18.01 30.54 -51.55
C HIS A 269 18.72 31.89 -51.22
N ARG A 270 19.75 32.22 -52.02
CA ARG A 270 20.54 33.49 -52.05
C ARG A 270 20.84 34.00 -53.48
N GLU A 271 21.24 35.27 -53.63
CA GLU A 271 21.44 36.01 -54.90
C GLU A 271 22.87 36.60 -55.11
N VAL A 272 23.16 37.25 -56.27
CA VAL A 272 24.55 37.43 -56.83
C VAL A 272 24.89 38.86 -57.35
N ARG A 273 26.17 39.29 -57.37
CA ARG A 273 26.65 40.62 -57.86
C ARG A 273 27.69 40.60 -59.04
N LYS A 274 28.69 41.51 -59.10
CA LYS A 274 29.22 42.20 -60.34
C LYS A 274 30.66 41.82 -60.85
N PRO A 275 31.03 42.14 -62.12
CA PRO A 275 32.02 41.36 -62.92
C PRO A 275 33.53 41.34 -62.59
N THR A 276 34.19 42.43 -62.17
CA THR A 276 35.65 42.35 -61.91
C THR A 276 35.92 41.61 -60.61
N ALA A 277 35.09 41.87 -59.58
CA ALA A 277 34.96 40.99 -58.43
C ALA A 277 34.74 39.54 -58.88
N ARG A 278 33.78 39.25 -59.78
CA ARG A 278 33.58 37.89 -60.34
C ARG A 278 34.82 37.21 -60.91
N TYR A 279 35.92 37.87 -61.29
CA TYR A 279 37.13 37.13 -61.70
C TYR A 279 37.92 36.61 -60.49
N ILE A 280 38.19 37.48 -59.52
CA ILE A 280 38.82 37.11 -58.24
C ILE A 280 37.88 36.16 -57.50
N GLU A 281 36.64 36.57 -57.25
CA GLU A 281 35.54 35.77 -56.68
C GLU A 281 35.31 34.45 -57.44
N SER A 282 35.48 34.37 -58.78
CA SER A 282 35.44 33.07 -59.49
C SER A 282 36.68 32.22 -59.23
N LYS A 283 37.85 32.81 -58.96
CA LYS A 283 39.06 32.08 -58.56
C LYS A 283 38.95 31.62 -57.10
N CYS A 284 38.45 32.46 -56.19
CA CYS A 284 38.09 32.10 -54.81
C CYS A 284 37.00 31.03 -54.79
N GLU A 285 35.97 31.11 -55.64
CA GLU A 285 34.93 30.09 -55.83
C GLU A 285 35.49 28.79 -56.42
N LYS A 286 36.49 28.84 -57.32
CA LYS A 286 37.20 27.65 -57.80
C LYS A 286 38.04 26.99 -56.69
N VAL A 287 38.73 27.80 -55.87
CA VAL A 287 39.48 27.31 -54.70
C VAL A 287 38.52 26.73 -53.67
N ARG A 288 37.43 27.42 -53.31
CA ARG A 288 36.38 26.87 -52.42
C ARG A 288 35.78 25.58 -52.98
N ARG A 289 35.52 25.49 -54.30
CA ARG A 289 35.09 24.24 -54.96
C ARG A 289 36.15 23.14 -54.98
N THR A 290 37.44 23.43 -54.76
CA THR A 290 38.49 22.40 -54.56
C THR A 290 38.65 22.02 -53.09
N VAL A 291 38.54 22.98 -52.16
CA VAL A 291 38.43 22.73 -50.71
C VAL A 291 37.21 21.86 -50.41
N GLU A 292 36.02 22.27 -50.86
CA GLU A 292 34.79 21.47 -50.79
C GLU A 292 34.96 20.07 -51.38
N LYS A 293 35.76 19.86 -52.43
CA LYS A 293 36.04 18.53 -53.00
C LYS A 293 36.99 17.72 -52.11
N SER A 294 38.03 18.34 -51.56
CA SER A 294 38.89 17.76 -50.51
C SER A 294 38.04 17.31 -49.33
N ASP A 295 37.11 18.13 -48.89
CA ASP A 295 36.40 17.87 -47.63
C ASP A 295 35.27 16.86 -47.88
N LYS A 296 34.65 16.87 -49.06
CA LYS A 296 33.80 15.77 -49.57
C LYS A 296 34.58 14.47 -49.84
N ILE A 297 35.92 14.49 -49.84
CA ILE A 297 36.80 13.32 -49.88
C ILE A 297 37.18 12.88 -48.45
N LYS A 298 37.66 13.79 -47.59
CA LYS A 298 37.97 13.54 -46.18
C LYS A 298 36.76 13.03 -45.40
N ALA A 299 35.57 13.60 -45.61
CA ALA A 299 34.32 13.12 -45.01
C ALA A 299 33.95 11.71 -45.49
N LYS A 300 34.28 11.32 -46.74
CA LYS A 300 34.11 9.93 -47.22
C LYS A 300 35.12 8.98 -46.58
N ILE A 301 36.36 9.43 -46.37
CA ILE A 301 37.39 8.68 -45.63
C ILE A 301 36.96 8.47 -44.17
N MET A 302 36.56 9.53 -43.47
CA MET A 302 36.04 9.46 -42.10
C MET A 302 34.80 8.58 -41.99
N LYS A 303 33.83 8.73 -42.89
CA LYS A 303 32.64 7.86 -42.93
C LYS A 303 33.02 6.39 -43.16
N ARG A 304 33.96 6.10 -44.06
CA ARG A 304 34.49 4.75 -44.28
C ARG A 304 35.17 4.21 -43.02
N LYS A 305 36.03 5.00 -42.37
CA LYS A 305 36.73 4.63 -41.12
C LYS A 305 35.74 4.34 -39.99
N ALA A 306 34.70 5.17 -39.84
CA ALA A 306 33.62 4.95 -38.87
C ALA A 306 32.83 3.66 -39.16
N GLN A 307 32.39 3.44 -40.40
CA GLN A 307 31.70 2.22 -40.82
C GLN A 307 32.57 0.95 -40.64
N TRP A 308 33.87 1.06 -40.86
CA TRP A 308 34.82 -0.03 -40.67
C TRP A 308 35.02 -0.34 -39.18
N TYR A 309 35.13 0.69 -38.34
CA TYR A 309 35.20 0.55 -36.88
C TYR A 309 33.91 -0.06 -36.30
N GLU A 310 32.74 0.39 -36.77
CA GLU A 310 31.42 -0.14 -36.40
C GLU A 310 31.29 -1.64 -36.78
N LEU A 311 31.74 -2.01 -37.98
CA LEU A 311 31.78 -3.40 -38.46
C LEU A 311 32.80 -4.27 -37.72
N TYR A 312 33.91 -3.70 -37.23
CA TYR A 312 34.85 -4.42 -36.36
C TYR A 312 34.32 -4.54 -34.91
N LYS A 313 33.57 -3.55 -34.41
CA LYS A 313 32.94 -3.58 -33.09
C LYS A 313 31.79 -4.59 -33.00
N SER A 314 31.11 -4.87 -34.11
CA SER A 314 30.04 -5.89 -34.18
C SER A 314 30.55 -7.33 -34.37
N LYS A 315 31.87 -7.54 -34.44
CA LYS A 315 32.47 -8.89 -34.48
C LYS A 315 32.29 -9.61 -33.12
N PRO A 316 31.62 -10.77 -33.07
CA PRO A 316 31.48 -11.54 -31.82
C PRO A 316 32.82 -12.01 -31.25
N SER A 317 32.87 -12.22 -29.94
CA SER A 317 33.96 -12.99 -29.30
C SER A 317 33.89 -14.46 -29.71
N ASN A 318 35.02 -15.17 -29.66
CA ASN A 318 35.07 -16.62 -29.91
C ASN A 318 34.28 -17.41 -28.86
N ASP A 319 34.23 -16.92 -27.63
CA ASP A 319 33.61 -17.55 -26.46
C ASP A 319 32.18 -17.03 -26.21
N CYS A 320 31.56 -16.41 -27.21
CA CYS A 320 30.22 -15.84 -27.10
C CYS A 320 29.16 -16.93 -27.31
N GLU A 321 28.59 -17.45 -26.22
CA GLU A 321 27.37 -18.25 -26.28
C GLU A 321 26.21 -17.39 -26.82
N ASN A 322 25.40 -17.95 -27.71
CA ASN A 322 24.20 -17.30 -28.21
C ASN A 322 23.16 -17.25 -27.07
N PRO A 323 22.67 -16.07 -26.65
CA PRO A 323 21.77 -15.97 -25.49
C PRO A 323 20.49 -16.79 -25.68
N LYS A 324 20.01 -16.94 -26.92
CA LYS A 324 18.84 -17.78 -27.23
C LYS A 324 19.09 -19.25 -26.98
N ASP A 325 20.28 -19.75 -27.28
CA ASP A 325 20.62 -21.15 -27.06
C ASP A 325 20.76 -21.42 -25.55
N ALA A 326 21.27 -20.44 -24.78
CA ALA A 326 21.32 -20.51 -23.32
C ALA A 326 19.91 -20.45 -22.68
N GLU A 327 19.03 -19.59 -23.19
CA GLU A 327 17.60 -19.51 -22.82
C GLU A 327 16.86 -20.83 -23.15
N GLU A 328 17.00 -21.37 -24.37
CA GLU A 328 16.42 -22.65 -24.78
C GLU A 328 16.97 -23.81 -23.94
N ILE A 329 18.26 -23.81 -23.57
CA ILE A 329 18.85 -24.81 -22.66
C ILE A 329 18.25 -24.70 -21.25
N LYS A 330 18.04 -23.48 -20.73
CA LYS A 330 17.41 -23.27 -19.42
C LYS A 330 15.94 -23.71 -19.43
N GLU A 331 15.15 -23.29 -20.42
CA GLU A 331 13.77 -23.73 -20.60
C GLU A 331 13.68 -25.25 -20.77
N ALA A 332 14.63 -25.88 -21.49
CA ALA A 332 14.70 -27.33 -21.63
C ALA A 332 15.04 -28.06 -20.31
N GLN A 333 15.83 -27.46 -19.41
CA GLN A 333 16.13 -28.02 -18.08
C GLN A 333 14.94 -27.91 -17.12
N GLU A 334 14.16 -26.82 -17.22
CA GLU A 334 12.96 -26.59 -16.42
C GLU A 334 11.76 -27.43 -16.92
N SER A 335 11.55 -27.48 -18.24
CA SER A 335 10.46 -28.22 -18.91
C SER A 335 10.73 -29.72 -19.11
N ILE A 336 11.86 -30.24 -18.61
CA ILE A 336 12.29 -31.64 -18.82
C ILE A 336 11.33 -32.69 -18.22
N GLY A 337 10.33 -32.28 -17.46
CA GLY A 337 9.25 -33.14 -16.97
C GLY A 337 9.65 -34.09 -15.84
N CYS A 338 10.79 -33.88 -15.19
CA CYS A 338 11.20 -34.70 -14.05
C CYS A 338 10.32 -34.39 -12.83
N TYR A 339 9.62 -35.40 -12.28
CA TYR A 339 8.94 -35.26 -10.99
C TYR A 339 9.98 -35.30 -9.87
N ARG A 340 10.48 -34.13 -9.48
CA ARG A 340 11.45 -33.98 -8.39
C ARG A 340 10.72 -34.17 -7.05
N LEU A 341 11.16 -35.16 -6.25
CA LEU A 341 10.63 -35.37 -4.90
C LEU A 341 11.08 -34.23 -3.99
N LYS A 342 10.22 -33.79 -3.06
CA LYS A 342 10.54 -32.74 -2.08
C LYS A 342 11.70 -33.08 -1.13
N THR A 343 12.06 -34.37 -1.04
CA THR A 343 13.18 -34.91 -0.27
C THR A 343 14.48 -35.02 -1.08
N ALA A 344 14.48 -34.67 -2.38
CA ALA A 344 15.66 -34.71 -3.22
C ALA A 344 16.43 -33.39 -3.16
N SER A 345 17.76 -33.45 -2.97
CA SER A 345 18.66 -32.29 -2.88
C SER A 345 18.76 -31.44 -4.16
N ASN A 346 18.10 -31.84 -5.25
CA ASN A 346 18.00 -31.11 -6.51
C ASN A 346 16.58 -30.62 -6.84
N TYR A 347 15.64 -30.75 -5.90
CA TYR A 347 14.43 -29.93 -5.90
C TYR A 347 14.84 -28.43 -5.87
N LYS A 348 13.98 -27.53 -6.30
CA LYS A 348 14.03 -26.11 -5.93
C LYS A 348 12.57 -25.66 -5.94
N LEU A 349 12.09 -25.15 -4.81
CA LEU A 349 10.73 -24.65 -4.70
C LEU A 349 10.66 -23.30 -5.44
N PRO A 350 9.73 -23.06 -6.37
CA PRO A 350 9.58 -21.75 -7.01
C PRO A 350 9.15 -20.69 -5.97
N GLU A 351 9.65 -19.47 -6.11
CA GLU A 351 9.43 -18.39 -5.12
C GLU A 351 7.95 -18.10 -4.84
N HIS A 352 7.08 -18.23 -5.85
CA HIS A 352 5.64 -18.05 -5.68
C HIS A 352 5.00 -19.16 -4.82
N GLU A 353 5.56 -20.38 -4.83
CA GLU A 353 5.14 -21.51 -4.00
C GLU A 353 5.70 -21.45 -2.56
N TYR A 354 6.62 -20.51 -2.25
CA TYR A 354 7.11 -20.32 -0.88
C TYR A 354 5.96 -20.08 0.10
N MET A 355 5.85 -20.94 1.12
CA MET A 355 4.83 -20.84 2.16
C MET A 355 5.28 -19.85 3.23
N ASN A 356 4.52 -18.77 3.44
CA ASN A 356 4.66 -17.92 4.63
C ASN A 356 3.50 -18.19 5.61
N THR A 357 3.62 -17.65 6.81
CA THR A 357 2.60 -17.70 7.87
C THR A 357 1.24 -17.17 7.39
N GLU A 358 1.20 -16.06 6.66
CA GLU A 358 -0.05 -15.46 6.15
C GLU A 358 -0.78 -16.37 5.17
N LYS A 359 -0.10 -16.86 4.10
CA LYS A 359 -0.65 -17.85 3.16
C LYS A 359 -1.18 -19.09 3.92
N LYS A 360 -0.51 -19.49 5.00
CA LYS A 360 -0.90 -20.63 5.84
C LYS A 360 -2.14 -20.35 6.70
N VAL A 361 -2.26 -19.17 7.30
CA VAL A 361 -3.49 -18.71 8.00
C VAL A 361 -4.67 -18.60 7.03
N MET A 362 -4.45 -18.06 5.83
CA MET A 362 -5.47 -17.97 4.78
C MET A 362 -5.95 -19.36 4.32
N GLN A 363 -5.05 -20.35 4.21
CA GLN A 363 -5.41 -21.74 3.95
C GLN A 363 -6.23 -22.38 5.09
N LEU A 364 -5.95 -22.03 6.35
CA LEU A 364 -6.74 -22.51 7.50
C LEU A 364 -8.14 -21.92 7.52
N ALA A 365 -8.27 -20.59 7.39
CA ALA A 365 -9.57 -19.90 7.40
C ALA A 365 -10.48 -20.35 6.24
N SER A 366 -9.92 -20.51 5.03
CA SER A 366 -10.68 -21.01 3.87
C SER A 366 -11.04 -22.50 3.99
N LEU A 367 -10.20 -23.33 4.62
CA LEU A 367 -10.55 -24.71 4.94
C LEU A 367 -11.65 -24.79 6.00
N GLU A 368 -11.59 -23.95 7.04
CA GLU A 368 -12.60 -23.86 8.10
C GLU A 368 -13.96 -23.42 7.56
N GLU A 369 -14.00 -22.40 6.69
CA GLU A 369 -15.23 -22.03 5.98
C GLU A 369 -15.77 -23.18 5.12
N LEU A 370 -14.90 -23.87 4.35
CA LEU A 370 -15.33 -24.99 3.52
C LEU A 370 -15.91 -26.14 4.38
N ILE A 371 -15.33 -26.40 5.56
CA ILE A 371 -15.86 -27.33 6.55
C ILE A 371 -17.24 -26.85 7.07
N HIS A 372 -17.36 -25.59 7.47
CA HIS A 372 -18.61 -25.00 7.97
C HIS A 372 -19.72 -25.09 6.92
N ARG A 373 -19.49 -24.54 5.72
CA ARG A 373 -20.44 -24.48 4.60
C ARG A 373 -20.90 -25.88 4.15
N LYS A 374 -20.04 -26.91 4.26
CA LYS A 374 -20.40 -28.31 3.96
C LYS A 374 -21.25 -28.95 5.05
N LYS A 375 -20.95 -28.68 6.33
CA LYS A 375 -21.76 -29.11 7.48
C LYS A 375 -23.14 -28.44 7.46
N GLU A 376 -23.18 -27.12 7.26
CA GLU A 376 -24.39 -26.29 7.17
C GLU A 376 -25.33 -26.74 6.05
N ASN A 377 -24.81 -27.01 4.85
CA ASN A 377 -25.64 -27.51 3.75
C ASN A 377 -26.22 -28.90 4.03
N MET A 378 -25.49 -29.78 4.72
CA MET A 378 -26.03 -31.08 5.18
C MET A 378 -27.09 -30.87 6.27
N ASN A 379 -26.90 -29.91 7.19
CA ASN A 379 -27.90 -29.56 8.20
C ASN A 379 -29.21 -29.11 7.54
N LYS A 380 -29.14 -28.22 6.53
CA LYS A 380 -30.31 -27.75 5.78
C LYS A 380 -31.06 -28.89 5.07
N GLU A 381 -30.34 -29.84 4.45
CA GLU A 381 -30.96 -31.02 3.84
C GLU A 381 -31.67 -31.91 4.90
N ILE A 382 -31.05 -32.14 6.06
CA ILE A 382 -31.62 -32.94 7.15
C ILE A 382 -32.83 -32.25 7.80
N MET A 383 -32.80 -30.92 7.94
CA MET A 383 -33.95 -30.14 8.40
C MET A 383 -35.10 -30.20 7.39
N SER A 384 -34.83 -30.09 6.08
CA SER A 384 -35.88 -30.26 5.07
C SER A 384 -36.51 -31.66 5.08
N LEU A 385 -35.75 -32.69 5.47
CA LEU A 385 -36.28 -34.05 5.70
C LEU A 385 -37.14 -34.13 6.97
N ARG A 386 -36.79 -33.42 8.06
CA ARG A 386 -37.66 -33.26 9.24
C ARG A 386 -38.98 -32.59 8.85
N ASP A 387 -38.93 -31.50 8.10
CA ASP A 387 -40.12 -30.73 7.73
C ASP A 387 -41.02 -31.53 6.77
N LEU A 388 -40.42 -32.31 5.86
CA LEU A 388 -41.12 -33.31 5.06
C LEU A 388 -41.77 -34.41 5.93
N LYS A 389 -41.09 -34.91 6.98
CA LYS A 389 -41.67 -35.87 7.93
C LYS A 389 -42.91 -35.30 8.62
N ILE A 390 -42.86 -34.04 9.04
CA ILE A 390 -44.00 -33.33 9.66
C ILE A 390 -45.16 -33.23 8.66
N SER A 391 -44.88 -32.79 7.42
CA SER A 391 -45.89 -32.68 6.36
C SER A 391 -46.54 -34.04 6.02
N ILE A 392 -45.74 -35.11 5.92
CA ILE A 392 -46.24 -36.48 5.68
C ILE A 392 -47.08 -36.98 6.87
N ILE A 393 -46.69 -36.69 8.10
CA ILE A 393 -47.48 -37.04 9.29
C ILE A 393 -48.85 -36.33 9.28
N ASP A 394 -48.90 -35.06 8.85
CA ASP A 394 -50.16 -34.32 8.73
C ASP A 394 -51.02 -34.80 7.55
N GLU A 395 -50.42 -35.16 6.40
CA GLU A 395 -51.15 -35.83 5.32
C GLU A 395 -51.72 -37.18 5.77
N ILE A 396 -50.94 -37.99 6.50
CA ILE A 396 -51.41 -39.27 7.06
C ILE A 396 -52.55 -39.06 8.06
N LYS A 397 -52.53 -38.02 8.91
CA LYS A 397 -53.68 -37.67 9.78
C LYS A 397 -54.94 -37.42 8.97
N CYS A 398 -54.85 -36.64 7.88
CA CYS A 398 -55.99 -36.37 6.99
C CYS A 398 -56.50 -37.66 6.31
N LEU A 399 -55.61 -38.45 5.71
CA LEU A 399 -55.96 -39.72 5.05
C LEU A 399 -56.54 -40.75 6.03
N VAL A 400 -56.08 -40.79 7.27
CA VAL A 400 -56.66 -41.63 8.34
C VAL A 400 -58.04 -41.11 8.78
N GLN A 401 -58.29 -39.80 8.74
CA GLN A 401 -59.61 -39.24 9.04
C GLN A 401 -60.62 -39.49 7.90
N GLU A 402 -60.20 -39.40 6.64
CA GLU A 402 -60.97 -39.85 5.47
C GLU A 402 -61.27 -41.36 5.52
N LEU A 403 -60.26 -42.17 5.88
CA LEU A 403 -60.44 -43.61 6.05
C LEU A 403 -61.46 -43.93 7.16
N LYS A 404 -61.47 -43.17 8.26
CA LYS A 404 -62.49 -43.31 9.33
C LYS A 404 -63.91 -42.96 8.84
N THR A 405 -64.09 -41.90 8.06
CA THR A 405 -65.43 -41.54 7.56
C THR A 405 -65.93 -42.56 6.53
N ILE A 406 -65.06 -43.11 5.68
CA ILE A 406 -65.39 -44.22 4.78
C ILE A 406 -65.72 -45.49 5.58
N GLN A 407 -64.89 -45.88 6.54
CA GLN A 407 -65.14 -47.05 7.40
C GLN A 407 -66.44 -46.94 8.20
N ALA A 408 -66.85 -45.74 8.62
CA ALA A 408 -68.11 -45.52 9.32
C ALA A 408 -69.35 -45.94 8.48
N THR A 409 -69.24 -45.95 7.14
CA THR A 409 -70.28 -46.42 6.22
C THR A 409 -70.25 -47.93 5.91
N LEU A 410 -69.19 -48.64 6.34
CA LEU A 410 -68.98 -50.06 6.06
C LEU A 410 -69.32 -50.95 7.27
N ASP A 411 -69.79 -52.16 7.01
CA ASP A 411 -70.04 -53.18 8.03
C ASP A 411 -68.75 -53.54 8.79
N LEU A 412 -68.86 -53.78 10.10
CA LEU A 412 -67.71 -54.02 10.98
C LEU A 412 -66.78 -55.15 10.49
N SER A 413 -67.35 -56.21 9.91
CA SER A 413 -66.64 -57.40 9.43
C SER A 413 -65.75 -57.17 8.21
N GLU A 414 -65.91 -56.05 7.50
CA GLU A 414 -65.18 -55.77 6.24
C GLU A 414 -64.14 -54.65 6.38
N ARG A 415 -64.00 -54.07 7.58
CA ARG A 415 -63.06 -52.98 7.84
C ARG A 415 -61.65 -53.53 8.03
N LEU A 416 -60.76 -53.29 7.05
CA LEU A 416 -59.31 -53.42 7.26
C LEU A 416 -58.86 -52.50 8.42
N PRO A 417 -57.84 -52.89 9.21
CA PRO A 417 -57.36 -52.11 10.35
C PRO A 417 -56.89 -50.71 9.93
N LEU A 418 -57.10 -49.73 10.82
CA LEU A 418 -56.57 -48.38 10.64
C LEU A 418 -55.03 -48.40 10.78
N PRO A 419 -54.27 -47.80 9.85
CA PRO A 419 -52.83 -47.67 10.01
C PRO A 419 -52.51 -46.70 11.16
N LEU A 420 -51.43 -46.98 11.88
CA LEU A 420 -50.94 -46.13 12.97
C LEU A 420 -50.41 -44.80 12.42
N ILE A 421 -50.82 -43.69 13.03
CA ILE A 421 -50.28 -42.36 12.72
C ILE A 421 -48.88 -42.26 13.35
N PRO A 422 -47.81 -41.99 12.58
CA PRO A 422 -46.47 -41.87 13.14
C PRO A 422 -46.36 -40.68 14.10
N GLN A 423 -45.55 -40.84 15.13
CA GLN A 423 -45.24 -39.79 16.11
C GLN A 423 -43.81 -39.25 15.88
N LEU A 424 -43.59 -37.99 16.25
CA LEU A 424 -42.26 -37.37 16.22
C LEU A 424 -41.50 -37.72 17.49
N HIS A 425 -40.22 -38.07 17.39
CA HIS A 425 -39.39 -38.33 18.57
C HIS A 425 -39.03 -37.01 19.28
N PRO A 426 -38.87 -36.96 20.61
CA PRO A 426 -38.42 -35.74 21.31
C PRO A 426 -37.11 -35.13 20.79
N ASP A 427 -36.26 -35.93 20.13
CA ASP A 427 -34.98 -35.49 19.53
C ASP A 427 -35.11 -34.98 18.08
N GLU A 428 -36.30 -35.13 17.48
CA GLU A 428 -36.66 -34.48 16.21
C GLU A 428 -37.07 -33.03 16.42
N VAL A 429 -37.55 -32.71 17.63
CA VAL A 429 -38.05 -31.38 18.02
C VAL A 429 -37.34 -30.87 19.30
N PRO A 430 -36.00 -30.76 19.31
CA PRO A 430 -35.25 -30.36 20.50
C PRO A 430 -35.60 -28.94 20.98
N GLU A 431 -36.13 -28.07 20.11
CA GLU A 431 -36.70 -26.78 20.55
C GLU A 431 -37.76 -26.94 21.65
N LYS A 432 -38.63 -27.97 21.53
CA LYS A 432 -39.75 -28.20 22.46
C LYS A 432 -39.33 -28.68 23.83
N LYS A 433 -38.08 -29.15 24.00
CA LYS A 433 -37.51 -29.46 25.32
C LYS A 433 -37.37 -28.20 26.20
N PHE A 434 -37.46 -27.02 25.60
CA PHE A 434 -37.42 -25.72 26.29
C PHE A 434 -38.79 -25.01 26.32
N GLU A 435 -39.84 -25.61 25.76
CA GLU A 435 -41.21 -25.08 25.80
C GLU A 435 -41.92 -25.55 27.08
N CYS A 436 -42.09 -24.63 28.05
CA CYS A 436 -42.79 -24.89 29.32
C CYS A 436 -44.29 -25.15 29.12
N SER A 437 -44.63 -26.37 28.73
CA SER A 437 -46.00 -26.88 28.65
C SER A 437 -46.68 -26.85 30.02
N SER A 438 -48.01 -26.68 30.05
CA SER A 438 -48.80 -26.62 31.29
C SER A 438 -48.53 -27.81 32.23
N ASP A 439 -48.36 -29.01 31.66
CA ASP A 439 -48.12 -30.24 32.42
C ASP A 439 -46.71 -30.30 33.03
N ILE A 440 -45.72 -29.66 32.39
CA ILE A 440 -44.37 -29.49 32.94
C ILE A 440 -44.41 -28.50 34.10
N LEU A 441 -45.16 -27.39 33.95
CA LEU A 441 -45.37 -26.41 35.03
C LEU A 441 -46.18 -26.97 36.20
N LEU A 442 -47.08 -27.93 35.96
CA LEU A 442 -47.80 -28.67 36.99
C LEU A 442 -46.85 -29.63 37.73
N ARG A 443 -46.08 -30.47 37.01
CA ARG A 443 -45.05 -31.35 37.61
C ARG A 443 -44.05 -30.56 38.45
N PHE A 444 -43.52 -29.45 37.93
CA PHE A 444 -42.60 -28.58 38.68
C PHE A 444 -43.25 -27.97 39.93
N LYS A 445 -44.55 -27.62 39.90
CA LYS A 445 -45.28 -27.18 41.09
C LYS A 445 -45.48 -28.31 42.11
N GLU A 446 -45.76 -29.53 41.66
CA GLU A 446 -45.83 -30.69 42.54
C GLU A 446 -44.47 -31.05 43.14
N GLU A 447 -43.39 -31.01 42.36
CA GLU A 447 -42.01 -31.22 42.81
C GLU A 447 -41.59 -30.14 43.82
N GLN A 448 -41.90 -28.87 43.56
CA GLN A 448 -41.65 -27.80 44.51
C GLN A 448 -42.52 -27.93 45.78
N ALA A 449 -43.75 -28.44 45.69
CA ALA A 449 -44.58 -28.74 46.84
C ALA A 449 -44.02 -29.93 47.66
N LYS A 450 -43.59 -31.01 47.00
CA LYS A 450 -42.90 -32.16 47.62
C LYS A 450 -41.62 -31.72 48.32
N ALA A 451 -40.79 -30.91 47.65
CA ALA A 451 -39.57 -30.33 48.22
C ALA A 451 -39.87 -29.45 49.43
N LYS A 452 -40.91 -28.61 49.40
CA LYS A 452 -41.33 -27.79 50.55
C LYS A 452 -41.87 -28.62 51.72
N LEU A 453 -42.55 -29.74 51.47
CA LEU A 453 -42.91 -30.70 52.53
C LEU A 453 -41.65 -31.38 53.13
N GLN A 454 -40.66 -31.70 52.29
CA GLN A 454 -39.42 -32.35 52.72
C GLN A 454 -38.52 -31.37 53.52
N GLU A 455 -38.40 -30.12 53.08
CA GLU A 455 -37.72 -29.02 53.79
C GLU A 455 -38.42 -28.65 55.12
N GLN A 456 -39.72 -28.98 55.27
CA GLN A 456 -40.45 -28.89 56.55
C GLN A 456 -40.31 -30.14 57.45
N LEU A 457 -39.87 -31.27 56.91
CA LEU A 457 -39.58 -32.49 57.69
C LEU A 457 -38.14 -32.50 58.23
N GLU A 458 -37.18 -31.91 57.51
CA GLU A 458 -35.76 -31.86 57.89
C GLU A 458 -35.40 -30.56 58.66
N GLY A 459 -36.11 -30.31 59.76
CA GLY A 459 -35.95 -29.11 60.59
C GLY A 459 -34.68 -29.07 61.45
N SER A 460 -33.49 -28.94 60.84
CA SER A 460 -32.25 -28.61 61.54
C SER A 460 -31.24 -27.84 60.65
N PRO A 461 -30.73 -26.67 61.08
CA PRO A 461 -29.86 -25.86 60.23
C PRO A 461 -28.39 -26.30 60.29
N SER A 462 -27.88 -26.88 59.19
CA SER A 462 -26.43 -27.07 59.00
C SER A 462 -26.00 -26.80 57.55
N PHE A 463 -25.11 -25.81 57.39
CA PHE A 463 -24.23 -25.55 56.24
C PHE A 463 -24.72 -25.89 54.82
N ARG A 464 -25.29 -24.89 54.12
CA ARG A 464 -25.35 -24.88 52.64
C ARG A 464 -23.95 -24.74 52.04
N ALA A 465 -23.29 -25.86 51.75
CA ALA A 465 -22.13 -25.90 50.87
C ALA A 465 -22.57 -26.10 49.41
N PHE A 466 -22.30 -25.14 48.53
CA PHE A 466 -22.59 -25.26 47.10
C PHE A 466 -21.71 -26.34 46.45
N ARG A 467 -22.30 -27.47 46.03
CA ARG A 467 -21.58 -28.50 45.27
C ARG A 467 -22.46 -29.29 44.29
N HIS A 468 -22.97 -28.62 43.25
CA HIS A 468 -23.56 -29.31 42.10
C HIS A 468 -22.48 -30.03 41.28
N GLY A 469 -22.19 -31.28 41.64
CA GLY A 469 -21.52 -32.23 40.75
C GLY A 469 -22.56 -32.91 39.86
N PHE A 470 -22.46 -32.75 38.55
CA PHE A 470 -23.23 -33.56 37.60
C PHE A 470 -22.72 -35.00 37.62
N LEU A 471 -23.61 -35.96 37.92
CA LEU A 471 -23.44 -37.37 37.62
C LEU A 471 -24.75 -37.93 37.02
N PRO A 472 -24.68 -38.97 36.16
CA PRO A 472 -25.73 -39.25 35.19
C PRO A 472 -26.90 -40.04 35.76
N ALA A 473 -28.05 -39.95 35.08
CA ALA A 473 -29.19 -40.82 35.32
C ALA A 473 -28.87 -42.28 34.97
N PRO A 474 -29.36 -43.28 35.74
CA PRO A 474 -29.23 -44.68 35.36
C PRO A 474 -30.11 -44.99 34.14
N SER A 475 -29.62 -45.89 33.29
CA SER A 475 -30.37 -46.41 32.14
C SER A 475 -31.56 -47.24 32.59
N VAL A 476 -32.72 -47.01 31.95
CA VAL A 476 -33.84 -47.95 32.01
C VAL A 476 -33.51 -49.13 31.10
N GLU A 477 -33.45 -50.34 31.65
CA GLU A 477 -33.50 -51.56 30.84
C GLU A 477 -34.98 -51.82 30.48
N GLU A 478 -35.28 -51.96 29.19
CA GLU A 478 -36.56 -52.49 28.74
C GLU A 478 -36.56 -54.01 28.89
N VAL A 479 -37.56 -54.55 29.60
CA VAL A 479 -37.87 -55.98 29.66
C VAL A 479 -39.38 -56.15 29.50
N ASP A 480 -39.79 -56.96 28.52
CA ASP A 480 -41.18 -57.27 28.21
C ASP A 480 -41.94 -57.90 29.39
N PRO A 481 -43.27 -57.73 29.42
CA PRO A 481 -44.12 -58.85 29.78
C PRO A 481 -45.27 -59.08 28.78
N VAL A 482 -45.31 -60.27 28.19
CA VAL A 482 -46.43 -60.77 27.38
C VAL A 482 -47.11 -61.96 28.07
N THR A 483 -48.45 -61.92 28.14
CA THR A 483 -49.38 -63.00 28.55
C THR A 483 -49.23 -63.63 29.95
N GLN A 484 -50.15 -63.28 30.85
CA GLN A 484 -51.18 -64.16 31.47
C GLN A 484 -51.76 -63.47 32.72
N ALA A 485 -52.98 -63.66 33.21
CA ALA A 485 -54.30 -64.11 32.74
C ALA A 485 -55.12 -64.43 34.02
N ALA A 486 -56.45 -64.31 33.98
CA ALA A 486 -57.41 -64.54 35.08
C ALA A 486 -57.36 -63.55 36.28
N GLY A 487 -58.53 -63.08 36.75
CA GLY A 487 -58.58 -62.07 37.83
C GLY A 487 -59.94 -61.50 38.30
N VAL A 488 -61.07 -61.77 37.62
CA VAL A 488 -62.46 -61.58 38.13
C VAL A 488 -62.91 -60.13 38.47
N CYS A 489 -63.76 -59.55 37.60
CA CYS A 489 -64.66 -58.41 37.90
C CYS A 489 -65.87 -58.89 38.76
N PRO A 490 -66.81 -58.02 39.25
CA PRO A 490 -67.00 -56.59 38.95
C PRO A 490 -67.39 -55.68 40.15
N MET A 491 -67.54 -54.37 39.91
CA MET A 491 -68.85 -53.69 40.01
C MET A 491 -68.80 -52.29 39.37
N ASP A 492 -69.95 -51.83 38.87
CA ASP A 492 -70.05 -50.64 38.00
C ASP A 492 -70.13 -49.31 38.76
N THR A 493 -69.62 -48.24 38.14
CA THR A 493 -70.19 -46.89 38.28
C THR A 493 -69.98 -46.11 36.99
N ALA A 494 -71.03 -46.03 36.15
CA ALA A 494 -70.97 -45.30 34.89
C ALA A 494 -71.13 -43.77 35.11
N SER A 495 -70.32 -42.97 34.42
CA SER A 495 -70.55 -41.53 34.27
C SER A 495 -70.86 -41.19 32.81
N SER A 496 -72.13 -40.91 32.52
CA SER A 496 -72.58 -40.63 31.17
C SER A 496 -72.28 -39.19 30.75
N VAL A 497 -71.33 -39.02 29.83
CA VAL A 497 -71.31 -37.90 28.87
C VAL A 497 -71.29 -38.56 27.49
N GLY A 498 -72.18 -38.27 26.55
CA GLY A 498 -73.09 -37.12 26.49
C GLY A 498 -73.07 -36.46 25.10
N THR A 499 -72.53 -37.13 24.08
CA THR A 499 -72.68 -36.71 22.69
C THR A 499 -74.14 -36.89 22.27
N GLU A 500 -74.76 -35.81 21.82
CA GLU A 500 -76.16 -35.81 21.41
C GLU A 500 -76.32 -36.60 20.09
N GLN A 501 -76.76 -37.85 20.19
CA GLN A 501 -77.40 -38.50 19.06
C GLN A 501 -78.68 -37.71 18.75
N GLN A 502 -78.63 -36.92 17.69
CA GLN A 502 -79.79 -36.23 17.15
C GLN A 502 -80.85 -37.29 16.80
N GLN A 503 -81.90 -37.37 17.60
CA GLN A 503 -82.90 -38.43 17.53
C GLN A 503 -83.81 -38.22 16.32
N VAL A 504 -83.31 -38.59 15.14
CA VAL A 504 -84.13 -38.73 13.93
C VAL A 504 -85.27 -39.69 14.27
N PHE A 505 -86.50 -39.21 14.10
CA PHE A 505 -87.69 -40.04 14.28
C PHE A 505 -87.57 -41.29 13.44
N GLY A 506 -87.74 -42.46 14.07
CA GLY A 506 -87.84 -43.73 13.38
C GLY A 506 -89.15 -43.83 12.60
N MET A 507 -89.21 -43.18 11.44
CA MET A 507 -90.07 -43.68 10.38
C MET A 507 -89.58 -45.08 10.03
N GLU A 508 -90.52 -46.03 9.92
CA GLU A 508 -90.21 -47.36 9.40
C GLU A 508 -89.61 -47.19 8.01
N LYS A 509 -88.36 -47.64 7.83
CA LYS A 509 -87.77 -47.71 6.50
C LYS A 509 -88.57 -48.75 5.71
N ALA A 510 -89.31 -48.30 4.70
CA ALA A 510 -89.90 -49.17 3.71
C ALA A 510 -88.83 -50.13 3.15
N GLU A 511 -89.24 -51.33 2.76
CA GLU A 511 -88.31 -52.32 2.20
C GLU A 511 -87.55 -51.71 1.01
N PRO A 512 -86.20 -51.68 1.03
CA PRO A 512 -85.43 -50.92 0.07
C PRO A 512 -85.64 -51.45 -1.34
N THR A 513 -85.97 -50.54 -2.25
CA THR A 513 -86.23 -50.83 -3.66
C THR A 513 -85.02 -51.53 -4.27
N LYS A 514 -85.24 -52.41 -5.26
CA LYS A 514 -84.14 -53.11 -5.96
C LYS A 514 -83.03 -52.16 -6.47
N MET A 515 -83.43 -50.95 -6.89
CA MET A 515 -82.52 -49.87 -7.29
C MET A 515 -81.65 -49.36 -6.12
N GLU A 516 -82.24 -49.16 -4.95
CA GLU A 516 -81.55 -48.70 -3.73
C GLU A 516 -80.59 -49.76 -3.21
N LEU A 517 -80.99 -51.05 -3.27
CA LEU A 517 -80.11 -52.18 -2.99
C LEU A 517 -78.94 -52.30 -3.98
N GLU A 518 -79.12 -51.91 -5.24
CA GLU A 518 -78.01 -51.82 -6.21
C GLU A 518 -77.10 -50.62 -5.95
N ILE A 519 -77.66 -49.45 -5.59
CA ILE A 519 -76.88 -48.26 -5.21
C ILE A 519 -76.00 -48.59 -4.00
N LEU A 520 -76.57 -49.14 -2.92
CA LEU A 520 -75.83 -49.55 -1.72
C LEU A 520 -74.73 -50.57 -2.03
N LYS A 521 -74.96 -51.53 -2.93
CA LYS A 521 -73.91 -52.47 -3.38
C LYS A 521 -72.77 -51.78 -4.13
N ARG A 522 -73.09 -50.83 -5.02
CA ARG A 522 -72.09 -50.05 -5.78
C ARG A 522 -71.29 -49.13 -4.86
N GLU A 523 -71.95 -48.49 -3.90
CA GLU A 523 -71.30 -47.66 -2.86
C GLU A 523 -70.42 -48.49 -1.94
N LYS A 524 -70.87 -49.68 -1.51
CA LYS A 524 -70.06 -50.61 -0.71
C LYS A 524 -68.79 -51.05 -1.44
N ILE A 525 -68.89 -51.48 -2.70
CA ILE A 525 -67.73 -51.82 -3.56
C ILE A 525 -66.78 -50.62 -3.72
N LYS A 526 -67.32 -49.43 -3.98
CA LYS A 526 -66.53 -48.18 -4.08
C LYS A 526 -65.79 -47.87 -2.77
N ASN A 527 -66.45 -48.02 -1.62
CA ASN A 527 -65.89 -47.68 -0.32
C ASN A 527 -64.79 -48.68 0.11
N LEU A 528 -64.95 -49.97 -0.21
CA LEU A 528 -63.88 -50.97 -0.05
C LEU A 528 -62.65 -50.64 -0.92
N TYR A 529 -62.87 -50.31 -2.20
CA TYR A 529 -61.78 -49.91 -3.10
C TYR A 529 -61.06 -48.64 -2.61
N LEU A 530 -61.81 -47.63 -2.16
CA LEU A 530 -61.25 -46.40 -1.58
C LEU A 530 -60.47 -46.68 -0.30
N GLN A 531 -60.97 -47.55 0.59
CA GLN A 531 -60.27 -47.99 1.79
C GLN A 531 -58.93 -48.64 1.45
N GLU A 532 -58.89 -49.60 0.52
CA GLU A 532 -57.63 -50.19 0.06
C GLU A 532 -56.69 -49.14 -0.57
N THR A 533 -57.23 -48.21 -1.36
CA THR A 533 -56.44 -47.18 -2.05
C THR A 533 -55.81 -46.20 -1.06
N LEU A 534 -56.54 -45.76 -0.04
CA LEU A 534 -56.03 -44.90 1.03
C LEU A 534 -54.94 -45.59 1.86
N ILE A 535 -55.14 -46.86 2.24
CA ILE A 535 -54.12 -47.63 2.99
C ILE A 535 -52.86 -47.84 2.12
N LYS A 536 -53.01 -48.14 0.83
CA LYS A 536 -51.88 -48.23 -0.12
C LYS A 536 -51.15 -46.89 -0.26
N LYS A 537 -51.87 -45.75 -0.30
CA LYS A 537 -51.26 -44.40 -0.32
C LYS A 537 -50.47 -44.11 0.95
N ILE A 538 -51.04 -44.35 2.13
CA ILE A 538 -50.38 -44.15 3.43
C ILE A 538 -49.09 -44.99 3.51
N ASN A 539 -49.15 -46.28 3.14
CA ASN A 539 -47.98 -47.15 3.12
C ASN A 539 -46.90 -46.65 2.12
N MET A 540 -47.30 -46.12 0.95
CA MET A 540 -46.37 -45.58 -0.03
C MET A 540 -45.65 -44.32 0.47
N LEU A 541 -46.36 -43.39 1.13
CA LEU A 541 -45.76 -42.20 1.74
C LEU A 541 -44.68 -42.58 2.76
N VAL A 542 -44.98 -43.56 3.61
CA VAL A 542 -44.05 -44.08 4.63
C VAL A 542 -42.83 -44.77 4.01
N ILE A 543 -43.02 -45.63 3.01
CA ILE A 543 -41.92 -46.33 2.33
C ILE A 543 -40.99 -45.34 1.59
N ASN A 544 -41.57 -44.31 0.95
CA ASN A 544 -40.81 -43.27 0.26
C ASN A 544 -39.97 -42.45 1.25
N PHE A 545 -40.55 -42.02 2.37
CA PHE A 545 -39.81 -41.31 3.43
C PHE A 545 -38.64 -42.14 3.98
N ASP A 546 -38.88 -43.41 4.32
CA ASP A 546 -37.82 -44.32 4.77
C ASP A 546 -36.74 -44.54 3.70
N ALA A 547 -37.07 -44.45 2.40
CA ALA A 547 -36.09 -44.53 1.31
C ALA A 547 -35.24 -43.25 1.19
N GLU A 548 -35.87 -42.06 1.22
CA GLU A 548 -35.17 -40.77 1.19
C GLU A 548 -34.23 -40.59 2.39
N LEU A 549 -34.68 -40.96 3.59
CA LEU A 549 -33.84 -40.96 4.80
C LEU A 549 -32.61 -41.87 4.65
N ARG A 550 -32.77 -43.06 4.03
CA ARG A 550 -31.64 -43.97 3.75
C ARG A 550 -30.67 -43.40 2.71
N LEU A 551 -31.17 -42.73 1.66
CA LEU A 551 -30.33 -42.03 0.67
C LEU A 551 -29.55 -40.88 1.32
N LEU A 552 -30.21 -40.04 2.12
CA LEU A 552 -29.57 -38.93 2.84
C LEU A 552 -28.57 -39.44 3.89
N ARG A 553 -28.86 -40.56 4.58
CA ARG A 553 -27.92 -41.22 5.49
C ARG A 553 -26.67 -41.71 4.78
N HIS A 554 -26.78 -42.29 3.59
CA HIS A 554 -25.61 -42.67 2.80
C HIS A 554 -24.81 -41.43 2.32
N LYS A 555 -25.50 -40.36 1.93
CA LYS A 555 -24.87 -39.07 1.58
C LYS A 555 -24.13 -38.44 2.78
N LYS A 556 -24.72 -38.49 3.99
CA LYS A 556 -24.07 -38.05 5.23
C LYS A 556 -22.85 -38.90 5.54
N LEU A 557 -22.94 -40.24 5.54
CA LEU A 557 -21.78 -41.11 5.84
C LEU A 557 -20.59 -40.83 4.91
N LYS A 558 -20.84 -40.55 3.63
CA LYS A 558 -19.81 -40.11 2.67
C LYS A 558 -19.24 -38.73 3.03
N MET A 559 -20.07 -37.81 3.53
CA MET A 559 -19.65 -36.50 4.02
C MET A 559 -18.87 -36.60 5.36
N ASP A 560 -19.26 -37.47 6.29
CA ASP A 560 -18.57 -37.69 7.57
C ASP A 560 -17.11 -38.08 7.36
N VAL A 561 -16.84 -38.96 6.39
CA VAL A 561 -15.48 -39.31 5.96
C VAL A 561 -14.75 -38.08 5.38
N GLN A 562 -15.40 -37.28 4.53
CA GLN A 562 -14.81 -36.04 3.99
C GLN A 562 -14.53 -35.01 5.09
N MET A 563 -15.40 -34.88 6.09
CA MET A 563 -15.20 -34.01 7.25
C MET A 563 -14.04 -34.49 8.10
N LYS A 564 -13.90 -35.79 8.37
CA LYS A 564 -12.73 -36.31 9.11
C LYS A 564 -11.41 -36.13 8.36
N ASN A 565 -11.42 -36.27 7.03
CA ASN A 565 -10.24 -35.97 6.22
C ASN A 565 -9.90 -34.45 6.23
N ALA A 566 -10.91 -33.59 6.28
CA ALA A 566 -10.73 -32.15 6.39
C ALA A 566 -10.27 -31.72 7.80
N ASP A 567 -10.82 -32.32 8.87
CA ASP A 567 -10.38 -32.14 10.26
C ASP A 567 -8.89 -32.57 10.39
N LEU A 568 -8.50 -33.71 9.80
CA LEU A 568 -7.09 -34.16 9.77
C LEU A 568 -6.19 -33.18 9.00
N ARG A 569 -6.61 -32.71 7.82
CA ARG A 569 -5.80 -31.73 7.07
C ARG A 569 -5.73 -30.38 7.77
N TYR A 570 -6.76 -29.99 8.53
CA TYR A 570 -6.74 -28.79 9.38
C TYR A 570 -5.68 -28.93 10.47
N ILE A 571 -5.60 -30.08 11.16
CA ILE A 571 -4.55 -30.36 12.15
C ILE A 571 -3.15 -30.24 11.52
N THR A 572 -2.89 -30.89 10.38
CA THR A 572 -1.59 -30.74 9.70
C THR A 572 -1.32 -29.30 9.26
N CYS A 573 -2.34 -28.56 8.82
CA CYS A 573 -2.19 -27.14 8.49
C CYS A 573 -1.88 -26.26 9.73
N CYS A 574 -2.35 -26.63 10.92
CA CYS A 574 -1.98 -25.99 12.18
C CYS A 574 -0.54 -26.33 12.58
N GLU A 575 -0.11 -27.59 12.42
CA GLU A 575 1.27 -28.02 12.65
C GLU A 575 2.25 -27.30 11.70
N GLU A 576 1.93 -27.23 10.40
CA GLU A 576 2.65 -26.42 9.42
C GLU A 576 2.73 -24.93 9.84
N LEU A 577 1.64 -24.36 10.38
CA LEU A 577 1.64 -22.97 10.85
C LEU A 577 2.51 -22.73 12.09
N LEU A 578 2.59 -23.69 13.02
CA LEU A 578 3.45 -23.58 14.20
C LEU A 578 4.92 -23.55 13.79
N ILE A 579 5.35 -24.48 12.94
CA ILE A 579 6.73 -24.51 12.39
C ILE A 579 7.04 -23.21 11.64
N LEU A 580 6.11 -22.70 10.82
CA LEU A 580 6.29 -21.44 10.10
C LEU A 580 6.46 -20.24 11.04
N LYS A 581 5.71 -20.15 12.15
CA LYS A 581 5.82 -19.05 13.13
C LYS A 581 7.11 -19.06 13.94
N GLU A 582 7.73 -20.23 14.14
CA GLU A 582 9.05 -20.33 14.76
C GLU A 582 10.16 -19.83 13.83
N LEU A 583 10.03 -20.11 12.53
CA LEU A 583 11.01 -19.77 11.49
C LEU A 583 10.87 -18.33 10.95
N GLU A 584 9.65 -17.78 10.95
CA GLU A 584 9.27 -16.44 10.46
C GLU A 584 10.23 -15.32 10.91
N LYS A 585 10.68 -15.33 12.17
CA LYS A 585 11.59 -14.30 12.69
C LYS A 585 12.97 -14.30 12.02
N HIS A 586 13.48 -15.47 11.68
CA HIS A 586 14.77 -15.63 11.03
C HIS A 586 14.64 -15.41 9.52
N GLU A 587 13.51 -15.77 8.92
CA GLU A 587 13.18 -15.47 7.53
C GLU A 587 13.10 -13.96 7.29
N ASN A 588 12.36 -13.23 8.13
CA ASN A 588 12.22 -11.78 8.05
C ASN A 588 13.58 -11.08 8.26
N CYS A 589 14.40 -11.53 9.21
CA CYS A 589 15.71 -10.94 9.45
C CYS A 589 16.66 -11.07 8.25
N LEU A 590 16.67 -12.24 7.57
CA LEU A 590 17.44 -12.41 6.33
C LEU A 590 16.86 -11.57 5.17
N GLN A 591 15.54 -11.44 5.07
CA GLN A 591 14.90 -10.60 4.05
C GLN A 591 15.18 -9.10 4.28
N GLU A 592 15.19 -8.64 5.54
CA GLU A 592 15.57 -7.28 5.92
C GLU A 592 17.04 -6.98 5.56
N GLN A 593 17.96 -7.91 5.85
CA GLN A 593 19.38 -7.79 5.47
C GLN A 593 19.60 -7.75 3.95
N ILE A 594 18.89 -8.60 3.20
CA ILE A 594 18.92 -8.59 1.73
C ILE A 594 18.36 -7.26 1.19
N TYR A 595 17.28 -6.74 1.78
CA TYR A 595 16.72 -5.45 1.41
C TYR A 595 17.70 -4.30 1.67
N THR A 596 18.35 -4.23 2.85
CA THR A 596 19.36 -3.20 3.12
C THR A 596 20.53 -3.27 2.14
N LEU A 597 21.06 -4.47 1.88
CA LEU A 597 22.16 -4.66 0.93
C LEU A 597 21.79 -4.30 -0.52
N ILE A 598 20.53 -4.51 -0.93
CA ILE A 598 20.03 -4.02 -2.23
C ILE A 598 19.98 -2.50 -2.26
N THR A 599 19.42 -1.85 -1.22
CA THR A 599 19.37 -0.37 -1.18
C THR A 599 20.76 0.27 -1.10
N GLU A 600 21.72 -0.39 -0.45
CA GLU A 600 23.14 0.01 -0.47
C GLU A 600 23.76 -0.17 -1.86
N GLN A 601 23.49 -1.29 -2.56
CA GLN A 601 23.96 -1.51 -3.92
C GLN A 601 23.42 -0.45 -4.89
N GLU A 602 22.11 -0.15 -4.83
CA GLU A 602 21.45 0.88 -5.65
C GLU A 602 22.03 2.28 -5.38
N ALA A 603 22.22 2.65 -4.12
CA ALA A 603 22.82 3.94 -3.75
C ALA A 603 24.27 4.07 -4.24
N MET A 604 25.09 3.02 -4.05
CA MET A 604 26.49 3.00 -4.48
C MET A 604 26.63 2.99 -6.01
N GLN A 605 25.68 2.39 -6.74
CA GLN A 605 25.61 2.48 -8.19
C GLN A 605 25.23 3.89 -8.66
N ALA A 606 24.26 4.55 -8.02
CA ALA A 606 23.90 5.94 -8.32
C ALA A 606 25.06 6.93 -8.04
N GLU A 607 25.85 6.72 -6.98
CA GLU A 607 27.09 7.47 -6.75
C GLU A 607 28.12 7.23 -7.87
N LEU A 608 28.30 5.97 -8.29
CA LEU A 608 29.23 5.62 -9.37
C LEU A 608 28.83 6.28 -10.70
N GLU A 609 27.54 6.27 -11.06
CA GLU A 609 27.02 6.94 -12.26
C GLU A 609 27.22 8.46 -12.21
N ASN A 610 27.04 9.09 -11.04
CA ASN A 610 27.31 10.51 -10.82
C ASN A 610 28.82 10.84 -11.00
N TYR A 611 29.73 10.04 -10.43
CA TYR A 611 31.16 10.24 -10.64
C TYR A 611 31.62 9.95 -12.09
N LEU A 612 30.98 9.01 -12.79
CA LEU A 612 31.22 8.76 -14.21
C LEU A 612 30.77 9.93 -15.09
N ALA A 613 29.65 10.58 -14.77
CA ALA A 613 29.21 11.81 -15.45
C ALA A 613 30.22 12.96 -15.22
N GLN A 614 30.59 13.22 -13.97
CA GLN A 614 31.62 14.22 -13.62
C GLN A 614 32.96 13.94 -14.33
N MET A 615 33.34 12.68 -14.49
CA MET A 615 34.53 12.28 -15.25
C MET A 615 34.43 12.61 -16.74
N GLU A 616 33.26 12.50 -17.36
CA GLU A 616 33.09 12.85 -18.77
C GLU A 616 33.06 14.37 -18.98
N ASP A 617 32.48 15.14 -18.05
CA ASP A 617 32.58 16.61 -18.05
C ASP A 617 34.03 17.09 -17.96
N ARG A 618 34.82 16.51 -17.03
CA ARG A 618 36.26 16.81 -16.89
C ARG A 618 37.06 16.42 -18.13
N LYS A 619 36.76 15.27 -18.76
CA LYS A 619 37.35 14.91 -20.07
C LYS A 619 37.01 15.93 -21.16
N CYS A 620 35.75 16.38 -21.22
CA CYS A 620 35.32 17.41 -22.16
C CYS A 620 36.09 18.72 -21.96
N GLU A 621 36.30 19.16 -20.72
CA GLU A 621 37.09 20.37 -20.43
C GLU A 621 38.58 20.20 -20.78
N ILE A 622 39.17 19.03 -20.50
CA ILE A 622 40.54 18.69 -20.94
C ILE A 622 40.65 18.72 -22.48
N VAL A 623 39.60 18.35 -23.23
CA VAL A 623 39.57 18.49 -24.69
C VAL A 623 39.52 19.96 -25.11
N LYS A 624 38.61 20.77 -24.55
CA LYS A 624 38.53 22.22 -24.83
C LYS A 624 39.85 22.92 -24.55
N LEU A 625 40.47 22.68 -23.40
CA LEU A 625 41.75 23.28 -23.03
C LEU A 625 42.90 22.86 -23.97
N ARG A 626 42.93 21.61 -24.45
CA ARG A 626 43.86 21.18 -25.51
C ARG A 626 43.59 21.84 -26.86
N GLU A 627 42.36 22.23 -27.14
CA GLU A 627 42.01 22.99 -28.35
C GLU A 627 42.40 24.47 -28.20
N CYS A 628 42.23 25.07 -27.03
CA CYS A 628 42.80 26.38 -26.69
C CYS A 628 44.34 26.39 -26.76
N GLU A 629 45.02 25.33 -26.28
CA GLU A 629 46.47 25.16 -26.42
C GLU A 629 46.90 25.14 -27.90
N LYS A 630 46.22 24.34 -28.74
CA LYS A 630 46.47 24.30 -30.20
C LYS A 630 46.20 25.66 -30.86
N ALA A 631 45.12 26.34 -30.47
CA ALA A 631 44.77 27.66 -30.99
C ALA A 631 45.82 28.72 -30.61
N LEU A 632 46.37 28.66 -29.39
CA LEU A 632 47.46 29.52 -28.94
C LEU A 632 48.74 29.27 -29.77
N TYR A 633 49.11 28.01 -29.98
CA TYR A 633 50.24 27.68 -30.86
C TYR A 633 50.00 28.10 -32.33
N ALA A 634 48.77 27.99 -32.83
CA ALA A 634 48.41 28.46 -34.17
C ALA A 634 48.50 30.00 -34.29
N ASN A 635 48.00 30.74 -33.29
CA ASN A 635 48.11 32.19 -33.21
C ASN A 635 49.58 32.64 -33.14
N PHE A 636 50.42 31.93 -32.38
CA PHE A 636 51.85 32.18 -32.32
C PHE A 636 52.54 31.97 -33.67
N GLN A 637 52.27 30.85 -34.36
CA GLN A 637 52.81 30.61 -35.71
C GLN A 637 52.34 31.66 -36.72
N ALA A 638 51.06 32.08 -36.65
CA ALA A 638 50.54 33.16 -37.48
C ALA A 638 51.20 34.52 -37.18
N SER A 639 51.60 34.77 -35.93
CA SER A 639 52.29 36.01 -35.53
C SER A 639 53.79 36.03 -35.89
N LEU A 640 54.43 34.86 -36.06
CA LEU A 640 55.84 34.78 -36.45
C LEU A 640 56.08 35.12 -37.93
N GLY A 641 55.18 34.70 -38.83
CA GLY A 641 55.36 34.83 -40.28
C GLY A 641 56.32 33.79 -40.88
N GLU A 642 56.34 33.70 -42.22
CA GLU A 642 57.02 32.61 -42.95
C GLU A 642 58.56 32.75 -43.00
N ASN A 643 59.11 33.94 -42.78
CA ASN A 643 60.56 34.20 -42.77
C ASN A 643 60.89 35.23 -41.68
N ASN A 644 61.33 34.77 -40.51
CA ASN A 644 61.64 35.64 -39.37
C ASN A 644 62.87 35.09 -38.62
N GLU A 645 63.98 35.83 -38.64
CA GLU A 645 65.29 35.35 -38.17
C GLU A 645 65.28 35.01 -36.66
N PHE A 646 64.44 35.70 -35.89
CA PHE A 646 64.25 35.46 -34.46
C PHE A 646 63.26 34.32 -34.13
N ALA A 647 62.67 33.63 -35.11
CA ALA A 647 61.66 32.59 -34.86
C ALA A 647 62.14 31.46 -33.93
N HIS A 648 63.42 31.08 -34.00
CA HIS A 648 64.02 30.09 -33.09
C HIS A 648 64.12 30.65 -31.65
N PHE A 649 64.56 31.90 -31.50
CA PHE A 649 64.64 32.59 -30.21
C PHE A 649 63.25 32.78 -29.58
N LEU A 650 62.30 33.33 -30.32
CA LEU A 650 60.91 33.53 -29.86
C LEU A 650 60.22 32.19 -29.52
N THR A 651 60.51 31.11 -30.25
CA THR A 651 60.03 29.77 -29.91
C THR A 651 60.67 29.24 -28.61
N LYS A 652 61.95 29.54 -28.35
CA LYS A 652 62.62 29.23 -27.08
C LYS A 652 62.00 30.04 -25.92
N VAL A 653 61.81 31.35 -26.10
CA VAL A 653 61.13 32.25 -25.14
C VAL A 653 59.72 31.76 -24.83
N LEU A 654 58.89 31.46 -25.85
CA LEU A 654 57.54 30.93 -25.63
C LEU A 654 57.55 29.64 -24.80
N LYS A 655 58.44 28.68 -25.13
CA LYS A 655 58.48 27.35 -24.51
C LYS A 655 59.12 27.33 -23.11
N LYS A 656 60.09 28.22 -22.83
CA LYS A 656 60.81 28.31 -21.55
C LYS A 656 59.84 28.54 -20.39
N LYS A 657 59.72 27.55 -19.50
CA LYS A 657 58.92 27.67 -18.27
C LYS A 657 59.55 28.72 -17.35
N ILE A 658 58.71 29.46 -16.65
CA ILE A 658 59.09 30.32 -15.52
C ILE A 658 58.48 29.66 -14.29
N GLU A 659 59.20 29.63 -13.17
CA GLU A 659 58.57 29.33 -11.88
C GLU A 659 57.70 30.51 -11.48
N CYS A 660 56.37 30.35 -11.59
CA CYS A 660 55.42 31.29 -11.02
C CYS A 660 55.48 31.21 -9.49
N VAL A 661 56.30 32.07 -8.89
CA VAL A 661 56.29 32.32 -7.44
C VAL A 661 55.00 33.08 -7.08
N GLU A 662 53.92 32.33 -6.91
CA GLU A 662 52.65 32.86 -6.42
C GLU A 662 52.85 33.39 -4.99
N LYS A 663 52.59 34.69 -4.79
CA LYS A 663 52.63 35.31 -3.47
C LYS A 663 51.46 34.74 -2.65
N LYS A 664 51.76 33.88 -1.68
CA LYS A 664 50.81 33.55 -0.61
C LYS A 664 50.49 34.82 0.17
N GLU A 665 49.27 35.32 0.03
CA GLU A 665 48.72 36.27 1.00
C GLU A 665 48.52 35.55 2.34
N VAL A 666 48.85 36.23 3.44
CA VAL A 666 48.86 35.64 4.78
C VAL A 666 47.52 35.89 5.46
N GLY A 667 46.59 34.95 5.29
CA GLY A 667 45.50 34.74 6.23
C GLY A 667 45.97 33.83 7.37
N ARG A 668 45.88 34.30 8.62
CA ARG A 668 46.07 33.47 9.82
C ARG A 668 44.72 33.23 10.48
N GLU A 669 44.42 31.98 10.75
CA GLU A 669 43.72 31.42 11.92
C GLU A 669 43.78 29.89 11.70
N ALA A 670 44.58 29.14 12.46
CA ALA A 670 44.44 28.77 13.88
C ALA A 670 43.56 27.52 14.05
N ASP A 671 44.23 26.43 14.45
CA ASP A 671 43.78 25.41 15.41
C ASP A 671 42.68 24.39 14.91
N GLU A 672 42.68 23.08 15.22
CA GLU A 672 43.56 22.22 16.04
C GLU A 672 43.95 20.88 15.34
N GLU A 673 44.64 20.04 16.12
CA GLU A 673 45.11 18.66 15.94
C GLU A 673 44.09 17.65 15.37
N ASP A 674 44.60 16.59 14.70
CA ASP A 674 44.45 15.22 15.21
C ASP A 674 45.53 14.27 14.59
N GLU A 675 45.95 13.24 15.33
CA GLU A 675 47.00 12.29 14.90
C GLU A 675 46.44 10.97 14.35
N LYS A 676 47.15 10.38 13.37
CA LYS A 676 47.68 9.00 13.49
C LYS A 676 48.65 8.61 12.37
N GLU A 677 49.74 7.94 12.77
CA GLU A 677 50.47 7.03 11.88
C GLU A 677 49.65 5.74 11.65
N GLU A 678 49.89 5.07 10.53
CA GLU A 678 50.47 3.73 10.52
C GLU A 678 51.22 3.53 9.18
N LYS A 679 52.08 2.51 9.11
CA LYS A 679 53.06 2.35 8.02
C LYS A 679 52.64 1.28 7.01
N ASP A 680 53.21 1.37 5.81
CA ASP A 680 53.96 0.24 5.27
C ASP A 680 54.99 0.72 4.24
N ASP A 681 56.22 0.21 4.35
CA ASP A 681 57.29 0.35 3.37
C ASP A 681 57.32 -0.91 2.50
N GLU A 682 57.48 -0.79 1.18
CA GLU A 682 58.60 -1.45 0.48
C GLU A 682 58.76 -0.99 -0.98
N ASP A 683 59.97 -0.54 -1.28
CA ASP A 683 60.76 -0.72 -2.50
C ASP A 683 60.10 -0.79 -3.89
N SER A 684 60.45 0.22 -4.69
CA SER A 684 60.86 0.01 -6.08
C SER A 684 62.08 0.89 -6.39
N ASP A 685 63.26 0.48 -5.90
CA ASP A 685 64.51 1.13 -6.27
C ASP A 685 64.78 0.93 -7.77
N LEU A 686 64.76 2.03 -8.52
CA LEU A 686 65.34 2.11 -9.84
C LEU A 686 65.87 3.51 -10.12
N LYS A 687 66.85 3.95 -9.31
CA LYS A 687 67.72 5.09 -9.66
C LYS A 687 68.49 4.82 -10.95
N THR A 688 67.84 5.07 -12.08
CA THR A 688 68.50 5.16 -13.38
C THR A 688 69.12 6.55 -13.49
N ASP A 689 70.40 6.68 -13.14
CA ASP A 689 71.18 7.90 -13.38
C ASP A 689 71.23 8.21 -14.87
N LYS A 690 70.27 9.01 -15.35
CA LYS A 690 70.43 9.79 -16.57
C LYS A 690 71.00 11.14 -16.20
N GLU A 691 72.32 11.17 -16.33
CA GLU A 691 73.20 12.33 -16.31
C GLU A 691 72.46 13.63 -16.63
N LYS A 692 72.59 14.63 -15.74
CA LYS A 692 72.21 15.99 -16.07
C LYS A 692 73.10 16.44 -17.23
N SER A 693 72.58 16.38 -18.44
CA SER A 693 73.19 17.02 -19.60
C SER A 693 73.20 18.52 -19.35
N VAL A 694 74.30 19.02 -18.80
CA VAL A 694 74.59 20.46 -18.70
C VAL A 694 74.89 20.94 -20.11
N SER A 695 73.82 21.14 -20.89
CA SER A 695 73.84 22.18 -21.92
C SER A 695 74.02 23.50 -21.18
N GLU A 696 75.10 24.20 -21.49
CA GLU A 696 75.27 25.60 -21.07
C GLU A 696 74.17 26.42 -21.73
N ASP A 697 73.06 26.60 -21.02
CA ASP A 697 72.02 27.53 -21.42
C ASP A 697 72.58 28.93 -21.15
N GLU A 698 73.16 29.54 -22.19
CA GLU A 698 73.63 30.92 -22.16
C GLU A 698 72.59 31.79 -21.46
N VAL A 699 73.01 32.61 -20.50
CA VAL A 699 72.11 33.42 -19.66
C VAL A 699 71.59 34.61 -20.47
N PHE A 700 70.73 34.29 -21.43
CA PHE A 700 69.87 35.23 -22.11
C PHE A 700 68.83 35.73 -21.12
N ASP A 701 69.00 36.99 -20.75
CA ASP A 701 68.01 37.76 -20.04
C ASP A 701 66.83 38.07 -20.97
N ASP A 702 65.77 37.25 -20.89
CA ASP A 702 64.52 37.41 -21.67
C ASP A 702 63.78 38.74 -21.37
N SER A 703 64.36 39.66 -20.60
CA SER A 703 63.80 40.98 -20.29
C SER A 703 64.09 42.04 -21.37
N VAL A 704 65.03 41.79 -22.29
CA VAL A 704 65.52 42.78 -23.26
C VAL A 704 65.25 42.31 -24.70
N CYS A 705 64.58 43.16 -25.49
CA CYS A 705 64.38 42.91 -26.92
C CYS A 705 65.72 43.01 -27.68
N PRO A 706 66.08 42.06 -28.56
CA PRO A 706 67.22 42.21 -29.47
C PRO A 706 67.07 43.45 -30.36
N ASN A 707 68.17 44.16 -30.64
CA ASN A 707 68.16 45.49 -31.28
C ASN A 707 67.51 45.59 -32.67
N ASP A 708 67.27 44.47 -33.35
CA ASP A 708 66.63 44.39 -34.66
C ASP A 708 65.32 43.56 -34.66
N CYS A 709 64.77 43.26 -33.47
CA CYS A 709 63.48 42.55 -33.31
C CYS A 709 62.33 43.53 -33.01
N ASP A 710 61.17 43.31 -33.62
CA ASP A 710 59.96 44.11 -33.37
C ASP A 710 59.48 43.92 -31.92
N GLU A 711 59.49 45.01 -31.15
CA GLU A 711 59.11 45.08 -29.74
C GLU A 711 57.65 44.62 -29.52
N ALA A 712 56.75 44.91 -30.46
CA ALA A 712 55.35 44.49 -30.36
C ALA A 712 55.21 42.96 -30.49
N LEU A 713 56.05 42.33 -31.33
CA LEU A 713 56.05 40.89 -31.58
C LEU A 713 56.69 40.13 -30.40
N PHE A 714 57.72 40.71 -29.77
CA PHE A 714 58.32 40.23 -28.53
C PHE A 714 57.35 40.30 -27.34
N LEU A 715 56.69 41.45 -27.13
CA LEU A 715 55.68 41.62 -26.07
C LEU A 715 54.48 40.67 -26.25
N ASN A 716 53.99 40.50 -27.48
CA ASN A 716 52.95 39.52 -27.81
C ASN A 716 53.42 38.08 -27.50
N THR A 717 54.67 37.73 -27.82
CA THR A 717 55.25 36.43 -27.46
C THR A 717 55.29 36.20 -25.94
N ILE A 718 55.55 37.24 -25.13
CA ILE A 718 55.50 37.17 -23.66
C ILE A 718 54.04 37.01 -23.17
N GLN A 719 53.07 37.70 -23.78
CA GLN A 719 51.65 37.55 -23.45
C GLN A 719 51.14 36.13 -23.78
N LEU A 720 51.49 35.60 -24.95
CA LEU A 720 51.19 34.21 -25.36
C LEU A 720 51.89 33.19 -24.44
N ARG A 721 53.10 33.48 -23.94
CA ARG A 721 53.80 32.65 -22.93
C ARG A 721 53.02 32.60 -21.61
N GLN A 722 52.49 33.73 -21.14
CA GLN A 722 51.65 33.79 -19.93
C GLN A 722 50.33 33.03 -20.13
N GLN A 723 49.64 33.24 -21.26
CA GLN A 723 48.41 32.51 -21.60
C GLN A 723 48.66 30.99 -21.72
N ARG A 724 49.79 30.57 -22.31
CA ARG A 724 50.19 29.15 -22.37
C ARG A 724 50.39 28.58 -20.98
N LEU A 725 51.09 29.29 -20.09
CA LEU A 725 51.31 28.83 -18.71
C LEU A 725 49.99 28.72 -17.92
N HIS A 726 49.03 29.63 -18.15
CA HIS A 726 47.69 29.52 -17.58
C HIS A 726 46.91 28.30 -18.10
N ILE A 727 46.98 28.02 -19.41
CA ILE A 727 46.34 26.83 -20.02
C ILE A 727 47.05 25.54 -19.57
N GLU A 728 48.37 25.53 -19.44
CA GLU A 728 49.14 24.41 -18.89
C GLU A 728 48.81 24.14 -17.41
N LYS A 729 48.62 25.20 -16.59
CA LYS A 729 48.19 25.07 -15.20
C LYS A 729 46.78 24.47 -15.11
N ALA A 730 45.82 25.05 -15.84
CA ALA A 730 44.45 24.51 -15.91
C ALA A 730 44.44 23.06 -16.44
N LEU A 731 45.22 22.73 -17.47
CA LEU A 731 45.35 21.35 -17.96
C LEU A 731 46.00 20.40 -16.95
N ALA A 732 46.79 20.87 -16.00
CA ALA A 732 47.33 20.04 -14.92
C ALA A 732 46.31 19.86 -13.79
N GLU A 733 45.57 20.91 -13.44
CA GLU A 733 44.52 20.90 -12.43
C GLU A 733 43.33 20.02 -12.87
N GLU A 734 42.86 20.15 -14.10
CA GLU A 734 41.77 19.34 -14.66
C GLU A 734 42.16 17.85 -14.80
N LYS A 735 43.39 17.56 -15.23
CA LYS A 735 43.92 16.17 -15.25
C LYS A 735 43.97 15.59 -13.84
N LYS A 736 44.51 16.33 -12.87
CA LYS A 736 44.55 15.87 -11.47
C LYS A 736 43.14 15.63 -10.93
N GLY A 737 42.19 16.51 -11.23
CA GLY A 737 40.77 16.34 -10.88
C GLY A 737 40.17 15.06 -11.47
N ALA A 738 40.47 14.75 -12.74
CA ALA A 738 40.07 13.50 -13.38
C ALA A 738 40.78 12.27 -12.78
N ASP A 739 42.07 12.33 -12.47
CA ASP A 739 42.82 11.23 -11.84
C ASP A 739 42.29 10.95 -10.42
N ASP A 740 41.96 12.00 -9.65
CA ASP A 740 41.41 11.89 -8.29
C ASP A 740 39.94 11.44 -8.30
N LEU A 741 39.16 11.76 -9.33
CA LEU A 741 37.83 11.18 -9.57
C LEU A 741 37.94 9.71 -10.01
N SER A 742 38.89 9.33 -10.88
CA SER A 742 39.10 7.94 -11.28
C SER A 742 39.37 7.04 -10.08
N LYS A 743 40.24 7.47 -9.16
CA LYS A 743 40.53 6.75 -7.90
C LYS A 743 39.26 6.55 -7.04
N LYS A 744 38.33 7.52 -7.03
CA LYS A 744 37.05 7.40 -6.34
C LYS A 744 36.12 6.38 -7.03
N CYS A 745 36.03 6.40 -8.36
CA CYS A 745 35.31 5.39 -9.12
C CYS A 745 35.87 3.98 -8.88
N ASP A 746 37.20 3.82 -8.88
CA ASP A 746 37.87 2.53 -8.61
C ASP A 746 37.62 2.05 -7.16
N ALA A 747 37.64 2.95 -6.18
CA ALA A 747 37.34 2.63 -4.79
C ALA A 747 35.87 2.24 -4.58
N LEU A 748 34.92 2.97 -5.18
CA LEU A 748 33.50 2.61 -5.15
C LEU A 748 33.22 1.32 -5.90
N THR A 749 33.85 1.07 -7.05
CA THR A 749 33.71 -0.19 -7.81
C THR A 749 34.20 -1.40 -7.01
N LYS A 750 35.20 -1.24 -6.13
CA LYS A 750 35.61 -2.29 -5.19
C LYS A 750 34.56 -2.52 -4.10
N LYS A 751 34.07 -1.46 -3.45
CA LYS A 751 33.00 -1.55 -2.43
C LYS A 751 31.70 -2.12 -2.99
N ALA A 752 31.29 -1.72 -4.19
CA ALA A 752 30.09 -2.23 -4.85
C ALA A 752 30.19 -3.75 -5.08
N LYS A 753 31.36 -4.26 -5.46
CA LYS A 753 31.62 -5.71 -5.56
C LYS A 753 31.67 -6.42 -4.21
N GLU A 754 32.08 -5.74 -3.14
CA GLU A 754 32.01 -6.29 -1.78
C GLU A 754 30.57 -6.42 -1.30
N VAL A 755 29.74 -5.38 -1.49
CA VAL A 755 28.28 -5.41 -1.25
C VAL A 755 27.59 -6.45 -2.13
N GLU A 756 27.93 -6.54 -3.42
CA GLU A 756 27.41 -7.57 -4.34
C GLU A 756 27.74 -8.99 -3.85
N ASN A 757 28.98 -9.25 -3.42
CA ASN A 757 29.36 -10.56 -2.85
C ASN A 757 28.60 -10.85 -1.55
N ASN A 758 28.45 -9.87 -0.65
CA ASN A 758 27.73 -10.01 0.62
C ASN A 758 26.23 -10.25 0.41
N LEU A 759 25.64 -9.58 -0.59
CA LEU A 759 24.27 -9.80 -1.05
C LEU A 759 24.11 -11.20 -1.64
N ASP A 760 25.10 -11.69 -2.39
CA ASP A 760 25.08 -13.03 -2.95
C ASP A 760 25.27 -14.13 -1.90
N THR A 761 26.04 -13.89 -0.82
CA THR A 761 26.09 -14.82 0.32
C THR A 761 24.79 -14.82 1.11
N THR A 762 24.20 -13.67 1.44
CA THR A 762 22.92 -13.62 2.19
C THR A 762 21.75 -14.20 1.40
N LYS A 763 21.71 -14.01 0.07
CA LYS A 763 20.77 -14.74 -0.83
C LYS A 763 20.93 -16.26 -0.75
N ARG A 764 22.16 -16.78 -0.72
CA ARG A 764 22.44 -18.22 -0.60
C ARG A 764 22.07 -18.75 0.79
N GLU A 765 22.29 -17.97 1.84
CA GLU A 765 21.84 -18.29 3.20
C GLU A 765 20.30 -18.32 3.29
N LEU A 766 19.59 -17.40 2.62
CA LEU A 766 18.15 -17.45 2.49
C LEU A 766 17.67 -18.67 1.68
N GLU A 767 18.34 -19.05 0.58
CA GLU A 767 18.04 -20.32 -0.12
C GLU A 767 18.17 -21.52 0.84
N ILE A 768 19.28 -21.62 1.58
CA ILE A 768 19.52 -22.70 2.57
C ILE A 768 18.45 -22.68 3.66
N PHE A 769 18.04 -21.50 4.13
CA PHE A 769 16.98 -21.38 5.12
C PHE A 769 15.60 -21.83 4.59
N GLN A 770 15.24 -21.50 3.34
CA GLN A 770 14.03 -22.03 2.71
C GLN A 770 14.08 -23.56 2.54
N TRP A 771 15.27 -24.13 2.34
CA TRP A 771 15.48 -25.58 2.33
C TRP A 771 15.27 -26.23 3.70
N GLU A 772 15.86 -25.70 4.78
CA GLU A 772 15.65 -26.21 6.14
C GLU A 772 14.17 -26.13 6.55
N LYS A 773 13.53 -25.00 6.23
CA LYS A 773 12.09 -24.77 6.40
C LYS A 773 11.25 -25.79 5.64
N LEU A 774 11.57 -26.07 4.37
CA LEU A 774 10.93 -27.12 3.58
C LEU A 774 11.16 -28.51 4.18
N GLN A 775 12.36 -28.79 4.71
CA GLN A 775 12.66 -30.08 5.34
C GLN A 775 11.79 -30.30 6.59
N ARG A 776 11.73 -29.34 7.52
CA ARG A 776 10.87 -29.46 8.73
C ARG A 776 9.38 -29.58 8.38
N LEU A 777 8.93 -28.95 7.29
CA LEU A 777 7.56 -29.12 6.79
C LEU A 777 7.32 -30.50 6.14
N ASN A 778 8.36 -31.14 5.57
CA ASN A 778 8.28 -32.52 5.05
C ASN A 778 8.38 -33.59 6.14
N GLU A 779 8.84 -33.24 7.36
CA GLU A 779 8.88 -34.14 8.53
C GLU A 779 7.48 -34.35 9.15
N LEU A 780 6.47 -33.56 8.76
CA LEU A 780 5.08 -33.71 9.20
C LEU A 780 4.34 -34.86 8.49
N TYR A 781 3.64 -35.69 9.28
CA TYR A 781 2.88 -36.83 8.78
C TYR A 781 1.54 -36.41 8.15
N VAL A 782 1.40 -36.57 6.83
CA VAL A 782 0.15 -36.28 6.10
C VAL A 782 -0.70 -37.56 5.96
N ALA A 783 -1.88 -37.58 6.59
CA ALA A 783 -2.82 -38.69 6.45
C ALA A 783 -3.53 -38.68 5.07
N VAL A 784 -3.28 -39.72 4.25
CA VAL A 784 -3.90 -39.86 2.91
C VAL A 784 -4.85 -41.07 2.88
N PRO A 785 -6.18 -40.85 2.78
CA PRO A 785 -7.17 -41.93 2.77
C PRO A 785 -7.30 -42.57 1.38
N LEU A 786 -6.73 -43.76 1.20
CA LEU A 786 -6.81 -44.54 -0.03
C LEU A 786 -7.92 -45.60 0.03
N LYS A 787 -8.67 -45.79 -1.06
CA LYS A 787 -9.52 -46.97 -1.24
C LYS A 787 -8.66 -48.13 -1.75
N LEU A 788 -9.02 -49.35 -1.37
CA LEU A 788 -8.26 -50.57 -1.76
C LEU A 788 -7.98 -50.68 -3.27
N HIS A 789 -8.94 -50.31 -4.14
CA HIS A 789 -8.75 -50.33 -5.60
C HIS A 789 -7.82 -49.23 -6.17
N GLN A 790 -7.37 -48.28 -5.35
CA GLN A 790 -6.39 -47.27 -5.74
C GLN A 790 -4.95 -47.73 -5.45
N VAL A 791 -4.78 -48.78 -4.65
CA VAL A 791 -3.46 -49.36 -4.35
C VAL A 791 -3.05 -50.27 -5.49
N GLN A 792 -2.18 -49.77 -6.37
CA GLN A 792 -1.56 -50.55 -7.46
C GLN A 792 -0.21 -51.16 -7.07
N TYR A 793 0.31 -50.82 -5.88
CA TYR A 793 1.53 -51.38 -5.32
C TYR A 793 1.25 -52.74 -4.68
N LEU A 794 1.63 -53.80 -5.40
CA LEU A 794 1.47 -55.20 -5.00
C LEU A 794 2.85 -55.86 -4.99
N VAL A 795 3.16 -56.60 -3.93
CA VAL A 795 4.41 -57.35 -3.78
C VAL A 795 4.07 -58.83 -3.83
N ASN A 796 4.65 -59.57 -4.77
CA ASN A 796 4.34 -60.97 -5.06
C ASN A 796 2.86 -61.28 -5.34
N GLY A 797 2.06 -60.27 -5.69
CA GLY A 797 0.61 -60.38 -5.93
C GLY A 797 -0.27 -60.11 -4.72
N GLU A 798 0.31 -59.92 -3.53
CA GLU A 798 -0.41 -59.56 -2.31
C GLU A 798 -0.19 -58.07 -1.94
N MET A 799 -1.06 -57.55 -1.07
CA MET A 799 -0.92 -56.20 -0.53
C MET A 799 0.07 -56.22 0.64
N PRO A 800 1.19 -55.49 0.57
CA PRO A 800 2.16 -55.45 1.66
C PRO A 800 1.56 -54.74 2.89
N SER A 801 1.96 -55.18 4.08
CA SER A 801 1.49 -54.62 5.36
C SER A 801 2.10 -53.25 5.69
N ASP A 802 3.20 -52.89 5.02
CA ASP A 802 3.91 -51.63 5.12
C ASP A 802 4.04 -51.00 3.72
N PHE A 803 3.85 -49.68 3.65
CA PHE A 803 3.94 -48.88 2.44
C PHE A 803 5.11 -47.87 2.47
N SER A 804 6.04 -47.98 3.43
CA SER A 804 7.18 -47.06 3.59
C SER A 804 8.11 -46.97 2.38
N GLN A 805 8.05 -47.93 1.44
CA GLN A 805 8.78 -47.92 0.17
C GLN A 805 7.92 -47.51 -1.05
N ALA A 806 6.65 -47.17 -0.85
CA ALA A 806 5.70 -46.81 -1.91
C ALA A 806 5.56 -45.28 -2.04
N LEU A 807 5.43 -44.80 -3.29
CA LEU A 807 5.18 -43.39 -3.59
C LEU A 807 3.72 -43.18 -4.02
N VAL A 808 3.05 -42.21 -3.41
CA VAL A 808 1.67 -41.83 -3.74
C VAL A 808 1.69 -40.72 -4.79
N PHE A 809 1.19 -41.02 -5.99
CA PHE A 809 1.03 -40.08 -7.10
C PHE A 809 -0.46 -39.77 -7.34
N THR A 810 -0.75 -38.62 -7.96
CA THR A 810 -2.09 -38.38 -8.52
C THR A 810 -2.15 -38.97 -9.93
N ASN A 811 -3.31 -39.49 -10.34
CA ASN A 811 -3.47 -40.05 -11.69
C ASN A 811 -3.11 -39.00 -12.77
N GLN A 812 -3.42 -37.72 -12.52
CA GLN A 812 -3.08 -36.61 -13.40
C GLN A 812 -1.57 -36.41 -13.57
N SER A 813 -0.77 -36.49 -12.49
CA SER A 813 0.69 -36.38 -12.63
C SER A 813 1.29 -37.60 -13.31
N LEU A 814 0.76 -38.81 -13.04
CA LEU A 814 1.18 -40.03 -13.73
C LEU A 814 0.88 -39.98 -15.24
N GLU A 815 -0.33 -39.57 -15.63
CA GLU A 815 -0.71 -39.37 -17.04
C GLU A 815 0.14 -38.28 -17.71
N TYR A 816 0.42 -37.17 -17.02
CA TYR A 816 1.28 -36.11 -17.53
C TYR A 816 2.70 -36.61 -17.80
N LEU A 817 3.29 -37.35 -16.86
CA LEU A 817 4.62 -37.95 -17.03
C LEU A 817 4.65 -38.94 -18.21
N GLN A 818 3.62 -39.77 -18.36
CA GLN A 818 3.49 -40.69 -19.50
C GLN A 818 3.40 -39.96 -20.85
N LYS A 819 2.64 -38.85 -20.92
CA LYS A 819 2.54 -37.98 -22.12
C LYS A 819 3.89 -37.30 -22.41
N ARG A 820 4.50 -36.68 -21.39
CA ARG A 820 5.79 -35.97 -21.50
C ARG A 820 6.93 -36.88 -21.97
N ILE A 821 6.92 -38.17 -21.62
CA ILE A 821 7.88 -39.17 -22.17
C ILE A 821 7.74 -39.35 -23.69
N VAL A 822 6.55 -39.17 -24.27
CA VAL A 822 6.33 -39.16 -25.72
C VAL A 822 6.77 -37.82 -26.32
N ASP A 823 6.41 -36.71 -25.68
CA ASP A 823 6.75 -35.35 -26.15
C ASP A 823 8.29 -35.17 -26.21
N LEU A 824 9.02 -35.56 -25.16
CA LEU A 824 10.48 -35.54 -25.10
C LEU A 824 11.14 -36.43 -26.18
N ARG A 825 10.47 -37.49 -26.66
CA ARG A 825 10.96 -38.30 -27.79
C ARG A 825 10.81 -37.54 -29.10
N ASN A 826 9.71 -36.81 -29.27
CA ASN A 826 9.45 -35.98 -30.45
C ASN A 826 10.39 -34.77 -30.48
N GLU A 827 10.53 -34.04 -29.36
CA GLU A 827 11.50 -32.94 -29.18
C GLU A 827 12.93 -33.38 -29.48
N LYS A 828 13.33 -34.57 -28.99
CA LYS A 828 14.64 -35.16 -29.28
C LYS A 828 14.84 -35.53 -30.76
N ILE A 829 13.78 -35.73 -31.53
CA ILE A 829 13.86 -35.89 -33.00
C ILE A 829 13.97 -34.51 -33.66
N MET A 830 13.12 -33.55 -33.30
CA MET A 830 13.14 -32.18 -33.84
C MET A 830 14.50 -31.49 -33.60
N GLN A 831 15.03 -31.54 -32.38
CA GLN A 831 16.35 -30.98 -32.04
C GLN A 831 17.50 -31.68 -32.78
N ARG A 832 17.38 -32.97 -33.11
CA ARG A 832 18.34 -33.66 -34.00
C ARG A 832 18.26 -33.18 -35.45
N GLU A 833 17.12 -32.68 -35.91
CA GLU A 833 16.99 -32.08 -37.24
C GLU A 833 17.48 -30.63 -37.27
N ILE A 834 17.20 -29.85 -36.22
CA ILE A 834 17.76 -28.51 -36.03
C ILE A 834 19.29 -28.58 -36.00
N TYR A 835 19.87 -29.47 -35.18
CA TYR A 835 21.32 -29.69 -35.11
C TYR A 835 21.95 -30.12 -36.45
N LYS A 836 21.25 -30.94 -37.26
CA LYS A 836 21.71 -31.27 -38.63
C LYS A 836 21.76 -30.01 -39.52
N LYS A 837 20.68 -29.23 -39.55
CA LYS A 837 20.58 -27.99 -40.34
C LYS A 837 21.65 -26.97 -39.92
N ALA A 838 21.83 -26.77 -38.62
CA ALA A 838 22.86 -25.89 -38.07
C ALA A 838 24.28 -26.37 -38.44
N ARG A 839 24.54 -27.69 -38.42
CA ARG A 839 25.83 -28.26 -38.86
C ARG A 839 26.06 -28.13 -40.37
N GLU A 840 25.01 -28.20 -41.17
CA GLU A 840 25.06 -27.96 -42.62
C GLU A 840 25.31 -26.48 -42.93
N GLN A 841 24.63 -25.56 -42.24
CA GLN A 841 24.87 -24.12 -42.31
C GLN A 841 26.28 -23.74 -41.86
N HIS A 842 26.78 -24.27 -40.74
CA HIS A 842 28.16 -24.07 -40.30
C HIS A 842 29.17 -24.57 -41.36
N LYS A 843 28.88 -25.70 -42.02
CA LYS A 843 29.71 -26.20 -43.13
C LYS A 843 29.69 -25.24 -44.33
N GLN A 844 28.53 -24.71 -44.71
CA GLN A 844 28.38 -23.71 -45.77
C GLN A 844 29.15 -22.44 -45.44
N LEU A 845 28.92 -21.82 -44.27
CA LEU A 845 29.63 -20.63 -43.82
C LEU A 845 31.16 -20.84 -43.72
N ALA A 846 31.62 -22.05 -43.40
CA ALA A 846 33.04 -22.40 -43.39
C ALA A 846 33.64 -22.66 -44.79
N GLN A 847 32.81 -22.86 -45.82
CA GLN A 847 33.18 -22.84 -47.23
C GLN A 847 33.14 -21.40 -47.76
N ASP A 848 32.03 -20.68 -47.55
CA ASP A 848 31.84 -19.28 -47.94
C ASP A 848 32.95 -18.39 -47.39
N LYS A 849 33.33 -18.56 -46.12
CA LYS A 849 34.47 -17.84 -45.51
C LYS A 849 35.77 -18.08 -46.27
N LYS A 850 36.04 -19.31 -46.72
CA LYS A 850 37.27 -19.65 -47.49
C LYS A 850 37.21 -19.07 -48.89
N GLU A 851 36.05 -19.09 -49.54
CA GLU A 851 35.85 -18.48 -50.85
C GLU A 851 36.01 -16.95 -50.78
N MET A 852 35.46 -16.31 -49.73
CA MET A 852 35.68 -14.89 -49.44
C MET A 852 37.13 -14.57 -49.09
N GLU A 853 37.83 -15.41 -48.32
CA GLU A 853 39.28 -15.24 -48.07
C GLU A 853 40.12 -15.39 -49.34
N ILE A 854 39.70 -16.22 -50.30
CA ILE A 854 40.35 -16.37 -51.62
C ILE A 854 40.05 -15.15 -52.49
N GLU A 855 38.80 -14.68 -52.51
CA GLU A 855 38.37 -13.50 -53.27
C GLU A 855 39.02 -12.21 -52.74
N ILE A 856 39.12 -12.05 -51.42
CA ILE A 856 39.88 -10.96 -50.78
C ILE A 856 41.34 -10.99 -51.26
N ARG A 857 42.03 -12.14 -51.15
CA ARG A 857 43.41 -12.28 -51.64
C ARG A 857 43.55 -12.03 -53.15
N ARG A 858 42.53 -12.37 -53.95
CA ARG A 858 42.49 -12.09 -55.40
C ARG A 858 42.29 -10.59 -55.69
N LEU A 859 41.45 -9.91 -54.92
CA LEU A 859 41.20 -8.47 -55.03
C LEU A 859 42.40 -7.67 -54.51
N GLU A 860 43.00 -8.05 -53.38
CA GLU A 860 44.27 -7.50 -52.87
C GLU A 860 45.36 -7.61 -53.93
N LYS A 861 45.55 -8.81 -54.51
CA LYS A 861 46.52 -8.98 -55.60
C LYS A 861 46.19 -8.09 -56.79
N LYS A 862 44.92 -8.07 -57.26
CA LYS A 862 44.51 -7.24 -58.39
C LYS A 862 44.72 -5.74 -58.12
N CYS A 863 44.48 -5.28 -56.89
CA CYS A 863 44.77 -3.91 -56.47
C CYS A 863 46.28 -3.64 -56.47
N ASN A 864 47.09 -4.56 -55.96
CA ASN A 864 48.55 -4.46 -55.98
C ASN A 864 49.09 -4.41 -57.41
N ASP A 865 48.64 -5.32 -58.29
CA ASP A 865 48.99 -5.35 -59.71
C ASP A 865 48.62 -4.01 -60.40
N LEU A 866 47.40 -3.50 -60.18
CA LEU A 866 46.93 -2.20 -60.71
C LEU A 866 47.68 -0.99 -60.13
N MET A 867 48.17 -1.06 -58.88
CA MET A 867 49.02 -0.01 -58.28
C MET A 867 50.42 -0.04 -58.87
N MET A 868 51.00 -1.24 -59.09
CA MET A 868 52.27 -1.40 -59.79
C MET A 868 52.19 -0.88 -61.24
N GLU A 869 51.13 -1.19 -61.98
CA GLU A 869 50.92 -0.67 -63.34
C GLU A 869 50.79 0.86 -63.39
N LYS A 870 50.14 1.49 -62.42
CA LYS A 870 49.86 2.95 -62.42
C LYS A 870 50.94 3.81 -61.76
N PHE A 871 51.65 3.29 -60.77
CA PHE A 871 52.58 4.06 -59.94
C PHE A 871 54.01 3.49 -59.91
N GLY A 872 54.26 2.33 -60.55
CA GLY A 872 55.56 1.64 -60.56
C GLY A 872 56.01 1.05 -59.22
N ARG A 873 55.20 1.23 -58.16
CA ARG A 873 55.43 0.76 -56.79
C ARG A 873 54.09 0.59 -56.08
N LEU A 874 54.05 -0.17 -54.99
CA LEU A 874 52.91 -0.16 -54.08
C LEU A 874 52.86 1.17 -53.32
N VAL A 875 51.66 1.74 -53.16
CA VAL A 875 51.45 3.05 -52.54
C VAL A 875 50.18 3.00 -51.68
N ASP A 876 50.22 3.61 -50.50
CA ASP A 876 49.00 3.85 -49.71
C ASP A 876 48.10 4.84 -50.45
N PHE A 877 46.98 4.31 -50.95
CA PHE A 877 46.02 5.08 -51.73
C PHE A 877 45.22 6.07 -50.87
N GLU A 878 45.05 5.82 -49.57
CA GLU A 878 44.34 6.73 -48.67
C GLU A 878 45.24 7.92 -48.30
N ALA A 879 46.50 7.67 -47.97
CA ALA A 879 47.49 8.73 -47.78
C ALA A 879 47.66 9.61 -49.04
N VAL A 880 47.72 9.02 -50.23
CA VAL A 880 47.75 9.79 -51.50
C VAL A 880 46.45 10.56 -51.72
N GLN A 881 45.29 9.98 -51.39
CA GLN A 881 44.01 10.67 -51.54
C GLN A 881 43.91 11.90 -50.62
N GLU A 882 44.38 11.81 -49.37
CA GLU A 882 44.42 12.93 -48.42
C GLU A 882 45.37 14.08 -48.86
N HIS A 883 46.48 13.77 -49.55
CA HIS A 883 47.49 14.75 -49.99
C HIS A 883 47.33 15.22 -51.45
N SER A 884 46.24 14.85 -52.12
CA SER A 884 46.07 15.02 -53.58
C SER A 884 45.90 16.47 -54.08
N VAL A 885 45.73 17.46 -53.19
CA VAL A 885 45.64 18.90 -53.52
C VAL A 885 46.35 19.73 -52.46
N ASN A 886 47.36 20.51 -52.86
CA ASN A 886 48.03 21.47 -51.96
C ASN A 886 47.18 22.74 -51.78
N ILE A 887 46.13 22.62 -50.97
CA ILE A 887 45.16 23.70 -50.71
C ILE A 887 45.83 25.01 -50.25
N PRO A 888 46.76 25.01 -49.27
CA PRO A 888 47.42 26.25 -48.83
C PRO A 888 48.11 27.01 -49.98
N MET A 889 48.74 26.31 -50.93
CA MET A 889 49.39 26.95 -52.07
C MET A 889 48.39 27.66 -53.02
N GLU A 890 47.20 27.07 -53.22
CA GLU A 890 46.18 27.65 -54.10
C GLU A 890 45.39 28.78 -53.43
N GLU A 891 45.23 28.73 -52.10
CA GLU A 891 44.78 29.86 -51.29
C GLU A 891 45.80 31.00 -51.25
N MET A 892 47.10 30.70 -51.14
CA MET A 892 48.17 31.70 -51.17
C MET A 892 48.20 32.43 -52.52
N LYS A 893 48.04 31.72 -53.64
CA LYS A 893 47.89 32.33 -54.98
C LYS A 893 46.64 33.21 -55.13
N VAL A 894 45.59 32.98 -54.34
CA VAL A 894 44.41 33.85 -54.30
C VAL A 894 44.71 35.11 -53.49
N LYS A 895 45.28 34.97 -52.29
CA LYS A 895 45.70 36.11 -51.44
C LYS A 895 46.71 37.03 -52.15
N ILE A 896 47.64 36.46 -52.90
CA ILE A 896 48.58 37.21 -53.76
C ILE A 896 47.81 38.02 -54.81
N MET A 897 46.83 37.43 -55.51
CA MET A 897 46.04 38.16 -56.51
C MET A 897 45.09 39.21 -55.91
N GLU A 898 44.60 39.00 -54.69
CA GLU A 898 43.83 39.99 -53.94
C GLU A 898 44.72 41.19 -53.59
N LYS A 899 45.95 40.94 -53.12
CA LYS A 899 46.96 41.99 -52.87
C LYS A 899 47.46 42.68 -54.14
N GLU A 900 47.71 41.95 -55.23
CA GLU A 900 48.03 42.52 -56.55
C GLU A 900 46.92 43.47 -57.04
N TYR A 901 45.65 43.16 -56.74
CA TYR A 901 44.53 44.01 -57.12
C TYR A 901 44.40 45.26 -56.22
N GLU A 902 44.65 45.14 -54.91
CA GLU A 902 44.77 46.29 -54.01
C GLU A 902 45.92 47.22 -54.45
N HIS A 903 47.12 46.67 -54.66
CA HIS A 903 48.28 47.43 -55.13
C HIS A 903 48.09 48.02 -56.54
N TYR A 904 47.29 47.38 -57.41
CA TYR A 904 46.90 47.96 -58.71
C TYR A 904 45.99 49.19 -58.54
N LEU A 905 45.07 49.19 -57.57
CA LEU A 905 44.24 50.35 -57.25
C LEU A 905 45.10 51.49 -56.70
N GLU A 906 45.99 51.19 -55.74
CA GLU A 906 46.97 52.16 -55.20
C GLU A 906 47.86 52.74 -56.31
N LEU A 907 48.44 51.90 -57.17
CA LEU A 907 49.25 52.32 -58.32
C LEU A 907 48.46 53.24 -59.27
N LYS A 908 47.19 52.96 -59.53
CA LYS A 908 46.36 53.82 -60.37
C LYS A 908 46.13 55.20 -59.74
N GLU A 909 45.91 55.27 -58.42
CA GLU A 909 45.81 56.55 -57.72
C GLU A 909 47.13 57.35 -57.81
N TRP A 910 48.28 56.66 -57.74
CA TRP A 910 49.59 57.29 -57.99
C TRP A 910 49.79 57.71 -59.46
N GLU A 911 49.33 56.94 -60.45
CA GLU A 911 49.38 57.31 -61.87
C GLU A 911 48.54 58.57 -62.16
N ASP A 912 47.29 58.61 -61.68
CA ASP A 912 46.42 59.78 -61.79
C ASP A 912 47.07 61.02 -61.14
N ARG A 913 47.76 60.84 -60.00
CA ARG A 913 48.51 61.90 -59.30
C ARG A 913 49.79 62.35 -60.05
N ILE A 914 50.47 61.42 -60.72
CA ILE A 914 51.62 61.73 -61.58
C ILE A 914 51.17 62.54 -62.80
N VAL A 915 50.01 62.22 -63.38
CA VAL A 915 49.43 62.97 -64.50
C VAL A 915 49.08 64.41 -64.09
N GLU A 916 48.53 64.65 -62.89
CA GLU A 916 48.35 66.01 -62.35
C GLU A 916 49.67 66.78 -62.28
N LEU A 917 50.73 66.17 -61.73
CA LEU A 917 52.04 66.82 -61.58
C LEU A 917 52.72 67.09 -62.94
N GLN A 918 52.56 66.19 -63.91
CA GLN A 918 53.06 66.39 -65.28
C GLN A 918 52.34 67.57 -65.99
N GLN A 919 51.04 67.75 -65.77
CA GLN A 919 50.31 68.91 -66.30
C GLN A 919 50.81 70.23 -65.69
N GLN A 920 51.11 70.25 -64.37
CA GLN A 920 51.70 71.41 -63.72
C GLN A 920 53.10 71.74 -64.28
N LEU A 921 53.96 70.72 -64.45
CA LEU A 921 55.28 70.89 -65.04
C LEU A 921 55.20 71.43 -66.49
N MET A 922 54.31 70.86 -67.31
CA MET A 922 54.11 71.29 -68.70
C MET A 922 53.66 72.76 -68.80
N LYS A 923 52.87 73.24 -67.84
CA LYS A 923 52.45 74.65 -67.76
C LYS A 923 53.66 75.57 -67.53
N VAL A 924 54.48 75.27 -66.52
CA VAL A 924 55.71 76.02 -66.21
C VAL A 924 56.72 75.97 -67.37
N THR A 925 56.84 74.83 -68.05
CA THR A 925 57.70 74.70 -69.23
C THR A 925 57.25 75.62 -70.37
N LYS A 926 55.95 75.70 -70.67
CA LYS A 926 55.41 76.63 -71.68
C LYS A 926 55.69 78.10 -71.33
N GLU A 927 55.54 78.47 -70.07
CA GLU A 927 55.84 79.83 -69.58
C GLU A 927 57.33 80.20 -69.77
N ASN A 928 58.26 79.26 -69.51
CA ASN A 928 59.69 79.46 -69.78
C ASN A 928 60.01 79.51 -71.28
N THR A 929 59.38 78.69 -72.11
CA THR A 929 59.57 78.75 -73.58
C THR A 929 59.11 80.09 -74.16
N SER A 930 58.01 80.66 -73.65
CA SER A 930 57.53 81.99 -74.05
C SER A 930 58.54 83.09 -73.69
N LYS A 931 59.12 83.07 -72.48
CA LYS A 931 60.19 84.01 -72.08
C LYS A 931 61.45 83.85 -72.94
N LEU A 932 61.81 82.63 -73.35
CA LEU A 932 62.92 82.37 -74.28
C LEU A 932 62.66 82.89 -75.70
N GLN A 933 61.40 82.89 -76.16
CA GLN A 933 61.02 83.49 -77.44
C GLN A 933 61.18 85.02 -77.40
N GLN A 934 60.68 85.68 -76.36
CA GLN A 934 60.87 87.13 -76.12
C GLN A 934 62.36 87.50 -76.07
N LEU A 935 63.19 86.69 -75.41
CA LEU A 935 64.65 86.91 -75.37
C LEU A 935 65.29 86.80 -76.77
N ASN A 936 64.82 85.88 -77.61
CA ASN A 936 65.31 85.72 -78.99
C ASN A 936 64.96 86.94 -79.86
N GLU A 937 63.79 87.54 -79.65
CA GLU A 937 63.35 88.77 -80.34
C GLU A 937 64.26 89.95 -79.97
N PHE A 938 64.53 90.18 -78.67
CA PHE A 938 65.49 91.21 -78.24
C PHE A 938 66.92 90.97 -78.78
N CYS A 939 67.37 89.71 -78.91
CA CYS A 939 68.66 89.41 -79.54
C CYS A 939 68.71 89.80 -81.02
N ARG A 940 67.59 89.71 -81.76
CA ARG A 940 67.52 90.15 -83.17
C ARG A 940 67.55 91.67 -83.29
N GLU A 941 66.88 92.38 -82.39
CA GLU A 941 66.95 93.85 -82.33
C GLU A 941 68.38 94.32 -82.03
N LYS A 942 69.07 93.71 -81.07
CA LYS A 942 70.48 93.99 -80.77
C LYS A 942 71.37 93.81 -82.01
N HIS A 943 71.20 92.71 -82.75
CA HIS A 943 72.01 92.44 -83.93
C HIS A 943 71.76 93.45 -85.06
N GLN A 944 70.52 93.94 -85.23
CA GLN A 944 70.22 95.03 -86.17
C GLN A 944 70.80 96.39 -85.77
N LEU A 945 71.16 96.59 -84.49
CA LEU A 945 71.89 97.78 -84.03
C LEU A 945 73.40 97.63 -84.23
N GLU A 946 73.96 96.44 -84.03
CA GLU A 946 75.37 96.14 -84.27
C GLU A 946 75.74 96.32 -85.76
N ILE A 947 74.93 95.81 -86.69
CA ILE A 947 75.15 95.99 -88.14
C ILE A 947 75.16 97.47 -88.55
N LYS A 948 74.40 98.33 -87.86
CA LYS A 948 74.39 99.80 -88.10
C LYS A 948 75.61 100.50 -87.52
N LEU A 949 76.32 99.87 -86.57
CA LEU A 949 77.54 100.38 -85.98
C LEU A 949 78.74 100.08 -86.89
N ASP A 950 78.85 98.83 -87.36
CA ASP A 950 79.93 98.40 -88.26
C ASP A 950 79.92 99.14 -89.61
N SER A 951 78.75 99.61 -90.07
CA SER A 951 78.64 100.45 -91.27
C SER A 951 79.22 101.87 -91.12
N LEU A 952 79.56 102.31 -89.90
CA LEU A 952 80.14 103.64 -89.64
C LEU A 952 81.66 103.63 -89.39
N THR A 953 82.28 102.45 -89.24
CA THR A 953 83.70 102.31 -88.87
C THR A 953 84.64 101.99 -90.03
N ASN A 954 84.14 101.79 -91.25
CA ASN A 954 84.94 101.30 -92.39
C ASN A 954 85.51 102.38 -93.34
N ASP A 955 85.21 103.67 -93.13
CA ASP A 955 85.58 104.76 -94.07
C ASP A 955 87.02 105.31 -93.91
N LEU A 956 87.81 104.86 -92.93
CA LEU A 956 89.12 105.46 -92.60
C LEU A 956 90.23 104.43 -92.29
N GLY A 957 91.10 104.16 -93.27
CA GLY A 957 92.44 103.61 -93.05
C GLY A 957 92.83 102.40 -93.90
N VAL A 958 93.48 102.64 -95.06
CA VAL A 958 94.08 101.57 -95.89
C VAL A 958 95.52 101.97 -96.31
N GLU A 959 96.49 101.76 -95.40
CA GLU A 959 97.93 101.87 -95.70
C GLU A 959 98.72 100.81 -94.88
N PHE A 960 99.76 100.20 -95.50
CA PHE A 960 100.75 99.22 -94.97
C PHE A 960 100.20 97.97 -94.22
N GLN A 961 100.23 96.73 -94.73
CA GLN A 961 101.26 95.87 -95.37
C GLN A 961 102.28 95.19 -94.42
N SER A 962 102.32 93.83 -94.49
CA SER A 962 103.45 92.92 -94.14
C SER A 962 103.86 92.82 -92.64
N THR A 963 104.52 91.76 -92.14
CA THR A 963 105.12 90.56 -92.78
C THR A 963 105.06 89.29 -91.91
N GLN A 964 105.24 88.17 -92.59
CA GLN A 964 105.29 86.74 -92.22
C GLN A 964 106.37 86.29 -91.20
N THR A 965 106.35 84.96 -90.93
CA THR A 965 107.49 84.09 -90.55
C THR A 965 108.17 84.25 -89.17
N ALA A 966 107.58 83.63 -88.14
CA ALA A 966 108.26 83.33 -86.86
C ALA A 966 108.04 81.88 -86.37
N ASP A 967 106.81 81.52 -85.99
CA ASP A 967 106.51 80.32 -85.18
C ASP A 967 106.84 78.96 -85.81
N THR A 968 107.02 78.88 -87.13
CA THR A 968 107.32 77.62 -87.83
C THR A 968 108.72 77.04 -87.53
N ARG A 969 109.57 77.75 -86.77
CA ARG A 969 110.85 77.20 -86.26
C ARG A 969 110.83 76.75 -84.81
N GLU A 970 109.93 77.25 -83.96
CA GLU A 970 109.94 76.91 -82.52
C GLU A 970 109.51 75.46 -82.27
N ARG A 971 108.50 74.94 -82.98
CA ARG A 971 108.03 73.55 -82.80
C ARG A 971 109.12 72.50 -83.03
N ALA A 972 109.90 72.61 -84.11
CA ALA A 972 111.00 71.71 -84.41
C ALA A 972 112.12 71.75 -83.35
N ARG A 973 112.23 72.85 -82.59
CA ARG A 973 113.25 73.02 -81.53
C ARG A 973 112.76 72.52 -80.17
N LEU A 974 111.47 72.63 -79.88
CA LEU A 974 110.84 72.14 -78.66
C LEU A 974 110.77 70.61 -78.60
N GLU A 975 110.51 69.96 -79.73
CA GLU A 975 110.41 68.50 -79.82
C GLU A 975 111.74 67.80 -79.50
N LEU A 976 112.86 68.34 -80.00
CA LEU A 976 114.21 67.89 -79.63
C LEU A 976 114.55 68.21 -78.16
N ARG A 977 114.05 69.34 -77.63
CA ARG A 977 114.30 69.76 -76.24
C ARG A 977 113.57 68.86 -75.22
N LEU A 978 112.40 68.31 -75.54
CA LEU A 978 111.70 67.37 -74.66
C LEU A 978 112.47 66.04 -74.48
N MET A 979 113.09 65.53 -75.55
CA MET A 979 113.99 64.36 -75.45
C MET A 979 115.20 64.64 -74.55
N HIS A 980 115.76 65.86 -74.61
CA HIS A 980 116.83 66.28 -73.69
C HIS A 980 116.34 66.41 -72.25
N MET A 981 115.18 67.06 -72.02
CA MET A 981 114.61 67.26 -70.68
C MET A 981 114.25 65.96 -69.96
N ALA A 982 113.94 64.87 -70.67
CA ALA A 982 113.78 63.54 -70.07
C ALA A 982 115.11 62.98 -69.52
N HIS A 983 116.24 63.34 -70.11
CA HIS A 983 117.58 63.01 -69.61
C HIS A 983 118.01 63.98 -68.50
N ASP A 984 117.75 65.28 -68.68
CA ASP A 984 118.13 66.34 -67.74
C ASP A 984 117.28 66.30 -66.44
N THR A 985 116.09 65.70 -66.44
CA THR A 985 115.30 65.49 -65.20
C THR A 985 115.80 64.32 -64.34
N ALA A 986 116.59 63.40 -64.89
CA ALA A 986 117.39 62.48 -64.09
C ALA A 986 118.56 63.23 -63.43
N PHE A 987 119.22 64.14 -64.17
CA PHE A 987 120.34 64.96 -63.67
C PHE A 987 119.90 66.03 -62.65
N LEU A 988 118.71 66.63 -62.80
CA LEU A 988 118.18 67.62 -61.86
C LEU A 988 117.67 67.01 -60.55
N LYS A 989 117.45 65.68 -60.47
CA LYS A 989 117.36 64.99 -59.18
C LYS A 989 118.68 64.96 -58.41
N GLU A 990 119.81 65.14 -59.10
CA GLU A 990 121.14 65.22 -58.50
C GLU A 990 121.46 66.64 -57.96
N GLU A 991 120.79 67.70 -58.45
CA GLU A 991 121.12 69.10 -58.09
C GLU A 991 119.97 70.01 -57.60
N ILE A 992 118.68 69.66 -57.76
CA ILE A 992 117.59 70.30 -56.96
C ILE A 992 117.67 69.89 -55.46
N SER A 993 118.58 68.97 -55.15
CA SER A 993 119.24 68.80 -53.85
C SER A 993 119.91 70.07 -53.27
N ARG A 994 119.86 71.24 -53.93
CA ARG A 994 120.62 72.45 -53.53
C ARG A 994 119.85 73.77 -53.38
N ALA A 995 118.84 74.14 -54.21
CA ALA A 995 118.07 75.41 -54.06
C ALA A 995 116.82 75.53 -54.97
N ALA A 996 115.85 76.46 -54.80
CA ALA A 996 115.16 77.03 -53.61
C ALA A 996 114.09 78.09 -54.03
N ARG A 997 112.84 78.05 -53.48
CA ARG A 997 111.76 79.11 -53.51
C ARG A 997 111.22 79.45 -54.93
N GLY A 998 109.92 79.53 -55.29
CA GLY A 998 108.66 80.02 -54.66
C GLY A 998 108.31 81.44 -55.20
N GLY A 999 107.10 81.85 -55.65
CA GLY A 999 105.75 81.25 -55.85
C GLY A 999 104.70 82.36 -56.23
N TRP A 1000 103.37 82.09 -56.10
CA TRP A 1000 102.22 83.04 -56.18
C TRP A 1000 101.85 83.61 -57.60
N THR A 1001 100.72 84.28 -57.95
CA THR A 1001 99.63 85.08 -57.26
C THR A 1001 98.32 85.14 -58.14
N LYS A 1002 97.06 85.18 -57.62
CA LYS A 1002 96.07 86.30 -57.36
C LYS A 1002 95.55 87.15 -58.57
N GLU A 1003 94.29 87.72 -58.66
CA GLU A 1003 92.94 87.53 -58.02
C GLU A 1003 91.83 88.50 -58.61
N VAL A 1004 90.56 88.43 -58.13
CA VAL A 1004 89.53 89.54 -57.98
C VAL A 1004 88.66 90.06 -59.19
N ALA A 1005 87.46 90.69 -59.08
CA ALA A 1005 86.18 90.55 -58.28
C ALA A 1005 85.09 91.68 -58.59
N PHE A 1006 83.93 91.67 -57.87
CA PHE A 1006 82.97 92.79 -57.54
C PHE A 1006 81.90 93.28 -58.60
N LEU A 1007 80.73 93.93 -58.33
CA LEU A 1007 79.92 94.29 -57.10
C LEU A 1007 78.43 94.75 -57.40
N GLY A 1008 77.46 94.55 -56.47
CA GLY A 1008 76.27 95.44 -56.19
C GLY A 1008 74.86 95.11 -56.76
N ARG A 1009 73.69 95.65 -56.32
CA ARG A 1009 73.29 96.45 -55.11
C ARG A 1009 71.73 96.68 -54.97
N LYS A 1010 71.11 96.33 -53.81
CA LYS A 1010 69.84 96.81 -53.10
C LYS A 1010 68.44 97.03 -53.79
N GLY A 1011 67.35 96.50 -53.16
CA GLY A 1011 65.90 96.89 -53.29
C GLY A 1011 64.91 95.73 -52.91
N GLY A 1012 63.61 95.83 -52.58
CA GLY A 1012 62.67 96.91 -52.13
C GLY A 1012 61.33 97.00 -52.92
N SER A 1013 60.08 97.19 -52.40
CA SER A 1013 59.40 96.99 -51.08
C SER A 1013 57.87 97.36 -51.10
N LEU A 1014 57.03 96.84 -50.17
CA LEU A 1014 55.56 97.11 -49.90
C LEU A 1014 54.54 96.50 -50.91
N PHE A 1015 53.28 96.12 -50.63
CA PHE A 1015 52.25 96.30 -49.54
C PHE A 1015 51.21 95.11 -49.60
N GLN A 1016 50.18 94.82 -48.77
CA GLN A 1016 49.61 95.28 -47.46
C GLN A 1016 48.84 94.13 -46.69
N GLN A 1017 47.51 94.23 -46.43
CA GLN A 1017 46.63 93.36 -45.58
C GLN A 1017 45.11 93.63 -45.89
N PRO A 1018 44.04 92.92 -45.40
CA PRO A 1018 43.76 92.52 -43.99
C PRO A 1018 43.05 91.12 -43.79
N SER A 1019 42.10 91.01 -42.83
CA SER A 1019 41.70 89.80 -42.04
C SER A 1019 40.17 89.50 -42.00
N LEU A 1020 39.71 88.61 -41.06
CA LEU A 1020 38.31 88.29 -40.59
C LEU A 1020 37.61 87.08 -41.29
N GLN A 1021 36.68 86.29 -40.68
CA GLN A 1021 36.40 85.87 -39.28
C GLN A 1021 35.35 84.70 -39.24
N ASP A 1022 35.38 83.85 -38.20
CA ASP A 1022 34.32 83.03 -37.51
C ASP A 1022 33.12 82.28 -38.20
N CYS A 1023 32.55 81.33 -37.43
CA CYS A 1023 31.21 80.68 -37.54
C CYS A 1023 30.96 79.64 -38.67
N GLU A 1024 30.05 78.65 -38.56
CA GLU A 1024 29.06 78.29 -37.50
C GLU A 1024 28.71 76.77 -37.47
N THR A 1025 27.86 76.34 -36.52
CA THR A 1025 27.26 74.98 -36.34
C THR A 1025 25.85 74.91 -37.02
N PRO A 1026 24.85 74.01 -36.76
CA PRO A 1026 24.69 72.89 -35.81
C PRO A 1026 23.84 71.65 -36.28
N THR A 1027 23.30 70.89 -35.28
CA THR A 1027 22.00 70.16 -35.21
C THR A 1027 21.76 68.75 -35.82
N GLU A 1028 21.28 67.85 -34.92
CA GLU A 1028 20.14 66.89 -35.05
C GLU A 1028 20.22 65.65 -35.99
N SER A 1029 19.53 64.52 -35.75
CA SER A 1029 18.79 63.99 -34.56
C SER A 1029 18.53 62.46 -34.65
N PHE A 1030 18.07 61.82 -33.56
CA PHE A 1030 17.48 60.46 -33.53
C PHE A 1030 16.10 60.43 -34.23
N PRO A 1031 15.67 59.34 -34.93
CA PRO A 1031 14.90 58.24 -34.28
C PRO A 1031 15.09 56.81 -34.92
N VAL A 1032 15.08 55.67 -34.20
CA VAL A 1032 13.98 54.81 -33.66
C VAL A 1032 13.25 53.87 -34.66
N LEU A 1033 13.30 52.55 -34.37
CA LEU A 1033 12.38 51.42 -34.71
C LEU A 1033 12.00 51.00 -36.16
N THR A 1034 12.37 49.74 -36.52
CA THR A 1034 11.57 48.68 -37.22
C THR A 1034 11.02 48.97 -38.64
N PRO A 1035 10.46 47.99 -39.42
CA PRO A 1035 10.05 46.60 -39.10
C PRO A 1035 11.14 45.70 -38.50
#